data_AF-A0A8J7DNQ2-F1
#
_entry.id   AF-A0A8J7DNQ2-F1
#
_cell.length_a   1.000
_cell.length_b   1.000
_cell.length_c   1.000
_cell.angle_alpha   90.00
_cell.angle_beta   90.00
_cell.angle_gamma   90.00
#
_symmetry.space_group_name_H-M   'P 1'
#
loop_
_entity.id
_entity.type
_entity.pdbx_description
1 polymer ?
#
loop_
_entity_poly.entity_id
_entity_poly.type
_entity_poly.pdbx_seq_one_letter_code
_entity_poly.pdbx_strand_id
1 'polypeptide(L)'
;MNIKHVVLTRLIIKRKNQRQIKQRIVQFWSIQGSILFLVALSPVTAQAQVIPDKTLPVNSVVTQQDDIKLIDGGTAKSGNLFHSFDQFSVPTDNTVLFNNALNIRNIFSRVTGSTISNINGLIKANGTANLFLINPNGIVLGRNARLDIGGSFFASTASAIKFVDGTEFNAVNPQKTPLLTISVPIGLQYNVNSGKIQVQGDGKGLASQSTLRSPYIKSSRLTGLEVKPGKTIALLGGDVSLEGGTLTAKEGQIKLAGVGSGVVTLIPSGLDWTLNYEGVFSFQDIYLSQRSLLDTSGNSSGSITLVGKLISLIDGSVVLNQNLGTQLSGNIDINATELLRLSGASPDGKFVTFLRTESLSSGNSGNINVSTKKLDIQGGAGMGTRTYNTGNGGDVNVNASESVHLFGFLPSNPFITSGIINSTLNSGDAGSIVISTERLVAQDGGLITSLTTGIGSGASVTINATNSVKLTTSAELINSEIDYIASYFSSGTVSTGNAGNLTVNTPDLVVGEVTSVSTSTRGFGSAGTIDINASNVEVSGSVQSSAVKASTDTQKVFGAPPVPSGSPGEVNINTGTLRIANGGQVSVTNEGTSTDAGKLTIHARSITLDNKSSITAATASGEGGNIDINSQDLQLHNSTISATAEGNGNGGNIDITTQLLTGSENSSIKANAVIGNGGNININAQILFFSPDSFITASSQLGVDGTVNINFGNQDPTRGVMTVPKIVQQPPKIASGCAAQSGTGRALLAVANNSPPPNFDEHLDPQPIWQRNSISVESTESPAKSQSSTIKEATKIVEAQGWVINSQGNVELVATIPNQAPHDSFLATNSCSSVGSVAEIFPSVETK
;
A
#
# COMPACT_ATOMS: atom_id res chain seq x y z
N MET A 1 36.05 81.14 -46.33
CA MET A 1 36.88 80.07 -45.73
C MET A 1 35.98 78.84 -45.56
N ASN A 2 35.70 78.07 -46.62
CA ASN A 2 36.53 77.12 -47.36
C ASN A 2 36.62 75.74 -46.65
N ILE A 3 36.23 74.69 -47.40
CA ILE A 3 36.35 73.25 -47.11
C ILE A 3 35.36 72.65 -46.09
N LYS A 4 34.05 72.66 -46.41
CA LYS A 4 33.06 71.74 -45.79
C LYS A 4 32.04 71.13 -46.77
N HIS A 5 32.25 71.21 -48.09
CA HIS A 5 31.22 70.80 -49.07
C HIS A 5 31.68 69.88 -50.22
N VAL A 6 32.84 69.22 -50.13
CA VAL A 6 33.33 68.34 -51.22
C VAL A 6 33.49 66.86 -50.82
N VAL A 7 33.31 66.47 -49.56
CA VAL A 7 33.50 65.06 -49.13
C VAL A 7 32.17 64.28 -48.99
N LEU A 8 31.01 64.94 -48.91
CA LEU A 8 29.73 64.24 -48.71
C LEU A 8 29.04 63.77 -50.01
N THR A 9 29.44 64.30 -51.18
CA THR A 9 28.76 64.02 -52.45
C THR A 9 29.37 62.83 -53.23
N ARG A 10 30.61 62.40 -52.92
CA ARG A 10 31.26 61.25 -53.61
C ARG A 10 31.00 59.88 -52.98
N LEU A 11 30.43 59.80 -51.78
CA LEU A 11 30.13 58.52 -51.11
C LEU A 11 28.69 58.00 -51.34
N ILE A 12 27.76 58.88 -51.75
CA ILE A 12 26.35 58.51 -51.96
C ILE A 12 26.10 57.93 -53.36
N ILE A 13 26.93 58.26 -54.36
CA ILE A 13 26.76 57.79 -55.75
C ILE A 13 27.35 56.38 -55.96
N LYS A 14 28.33 55.95 -55.14
CA LYS A 14 28.95 54.60 -55.26
C LYS A 14 28.10 53.47 -54.63
N ARG A 15 27.17 53.79 -53.71
CA ARG A 15 26.29 52.80 -53.05
C ARG A 15 24.97 52.54 -53.79
N LYS A 16 24.50 53.45 -54.66
CA LYS A 16 23.23 53.26 -55.39
C LYS A 16 23.36 52.32 -56.61
N ASN A 17 24.49 52.34 -57.31
CA ASN A 17 24.72 51.48 -58.49
C ASN A 17 25.08 50.02 -58.16
N GLN A 18 25.56 49.69 -56.96
CA GLN A 18 25.78 48.29 -56.56
C GLN A 18 24.51 47.57 -56.07
N ARG A 19 23.45 48.30 -55.69
CA ARG A 19 22.20 47.69 -55.23
C ARG A 19 21.29 47.26 -56.38
N GLN A 20 21.29 47.94 -57.53
CA GLN A 20 20.45 47.56 -58.67
C GLN A 20 21.00 46.39 -59.49
N ILE A 21 22.32 46.16 -59.52
CA ILE A 21 22.93 45.02 -60.23
C ILE A 21 22.76 43.70 -59.43
N LYS A 22 22.72 43.76 -58.09
CA LYS A 22 22.44 42.57 -57.25
C LYS A 22 20.96 42.15 -57.23
N GLN A 23 20.01 43.04 -57.50
CA GLN A 23 18.58 42.70 -57.48
C GLN A 23 18.09 41.99 -58.76
N ARG A 24 18.73 42.21 -59.91
CA ARG A 24 18.34 41.53 -61.17
C ARG A 24 18.94 40.12 -61.35
N ILE A 25 20.04 39.80 -60.66
CA ILE A 25 20.63 38.44 -60.70
C ILE A 25 19.90 37.47 -59.76
N VAL A 26 19.26 37.97 -58.70
CA VAL A 26 18.52 37.15 -57.73
C VAL A 26 17.13 36.73 -58.25
N GLN A 27 16.52 37.49 -59.15
CA GLN A 27 15.21 37.13 -59.72
C GLN A 27 15.26 36.07 -60.83
N PHE A 28 16.42 35.83 -61.45
CA PHE A 28 16.57 34.78 -62.47
C PHE A 28 16.94 33.40 -61.89
N TRP A 29 17.45 33.33 -60.66
CA TRP A 29 17.71 32.07 -59.94
C TRP A 29 16.53 31.58 -59.09
N SER A 30 15.53 32.44 -58.82
CA SER A 30 14.37 32.07 -58.00
C SER A 30 13.26 31.31 -58.76
N ILE A 31 13.25 31.32 -60.10
CA ILE A 31 12.17 30.70 -60.89
C ILE A 31 12.51 29.26 -61.34
N GLN A 32 13.79 28.90 -61.49
CA GLN A 32 14.19 27.50 -61.74
C GLN A 32 14.44 26.70 -60.45
N GLY A 33 14.81 27.35 -59.33
CA GLY A 33 14.93 26.68 -58.03
C GLY A 33 13.57 26.25 -57.44
N SER A 34 12.49 26.96 -57.76
CA SER A 34 11.16 26.69 -57.21
C SER A 34 10.43 25.52 -57.89
N ILE A 35 10.82 25.14 -59.11
CA ILE A 35 10.27 23.95 -59.79
C ILE A 35 11.01 22.67 -59.35
N LEU A 36 12.26 22.78 -58.90
CA LEU A 36 13.00 21.63 -58.34
C LEU A 36 12.71 21.40 -56.84
N PHE A 37 12.24 22.41 -56.11
CA PHE A 37 11.87 22.28 -54.69
C PHE A 37 10.43 21.81 -54.45
N LEU A 38 9.56 21.85 -55.48
CA LEU A 38 8.18 21.35 -55.39
C LEU A 38 8.02 19.85 -55.70
N VAL A 39 9.09 19.15 -56.11
CA VAL A 39 9.07 17.70 -56.38
C VAL A 39 9.71 16.89 -55.25
N ALA A 40 10.34 17.52 -54.26
CA ALA A 40 11.04 16.86 -53.16
C ALA A 40 10.30 16.88 -51.80
N LEU A 41 9.04 17.32 -51.78
CA LEU A 41 8.16 17.28 -50.59
C LEU A 41 6.87 16.49 -50.86
N SER A 42 6.97 15.40 -51.63
CA SER A 42 6.04 14.30 -51.38
C SER A 42 6.37 13.76 -49.99
N PRO A 43 5.41 13.66 -49.05
CA PRO A 43 5.66 12.88 -47.85
C PRO A 43 6.06 11.49 -48.35
N VAL A 44 7.28 11.05 -48.01
CA VAL A 44 7.57 9.62 -48.05
C VAL A 44 6.64 9.04 -47.00
N THR A 45 5.44 8.66 -47.44
CA THR A 45 4.58 7.80 -46.66
C THR A 45 5.43 6.59 -46.34
N ALA A 46 5.75 6.42 -45.06
CA ALA A 46 6.44 5.25 -44.57
C ALA A 46 5.53 4.05 -44.88
N GLN A 47 5.70 3.48 -46.06
CA GLN A 47 5.05 2.24 -46.45
C GLN A 47 5.41 1.20 -45.40
N ALA A 48 4.43 0.44 -44.90
CA ALA A 48 4.74 -0.60 -43.93
C ALA A 48 5.88 -1.51 -44.42
N GLN A 49 6.95 -1.66 -43.64
CA GLN A 49 8.10 -2.48 -44.02
C GLN A 49 7.80 -3.95 -43.68
N VAL A 50 6.92 -4.54 -44.47
CA VAL A 50 6.60 -5.98 -44.43
C VAL A 50 7.21 -6.60 -45.68
N ILE A 51 8.44 -7.09 -45.54
CA ILE A 51 9.24 -7.62 -46.65
C ILE A 51 9.42 -9.12 -46.40
N PRO A 52 8.84 -9.99 -47.24
CA PRO A 52 9.02 -11.43 -47.09
C PRO A 52 10.46 -11.85 -47.40
N ASP A 53 10.94 -12.89 -46.74
CA ASP A 53 12.18 -13.55 -47.15
C ASP A 53 11.88 -14.74 -48.09
N LYS A 54 12.92 -15.49 -48.48
CA LYS A 54 12.82 -16.65 -49.38
C LYS A 54 13.27 -17.95 -48.71
N THR A 55 12.98 -18.11 -47.42
CA THR A 55 13.48 -19.21 -46.59
C THR A 55 12.42 -20.28 -46.26
N LEU A 56 11.25 -20.22 -46.89
CA LEU A 56 10.18 -21.19 -46.73
C LEU A 56 10.01 -22.05 -48.00
N PRO A 57 9.49 -23.30 -47.88
CA PRO A 57 9.10 -24.10 -49.04
C PRO A 57 8.08 -23.39 -49.94
N VAL A 58 7.05 -22.81 -49.33
CA VAL A 58 6.14 -21.85 -49.94
C VAL A 58 6.32 -20.53 -49.22
N ASN A 59 6.89 -19.55 -49.92
CA ASN A 59 7.27 -18.27 -49.34
C ASN A 59 6.06 -17.38 -49.05
N SER A 60 6.25 -16.47 -48.10
CA SER A 60 5.27 -15.41 -47.83
C SER A 60 5.23 -14.45 -49.01
N VAL A 61 4.03 -13.98 -49.35
CA VAL A 61 3.81 -13.01 -50.41
C VAL A 61 3.12 -11.82 -49.79
N VAL A 62 3.65 -10.62 -50.04
CA VAL A 62 3.06 -9.38 -49.50
C VAL A 62 2.64 -8.52 -50.69
N THR A 63 1.35 -8.23 -50.78
CA THR A 63 0.76 -7.37 -51.81
C THR A 63 0.07 -6.18 -51.15
N GLN A 64 0.15 -5.01 -51.78
CA GLN A 64 -0.62 -3.85 -51.36
C GLN A 64 -2.00 -3.92 -52.02
N GLN A 65 -3.05 -3.84 -51.22
CA GLN A 65 -4.43 -3.70 -51.68
C GLN A 65 -5.07 -2.54 -50.89
N ASP A 66 -5.31 -1.42 -51.56
CA ASP A 66 -5.74 -0.16 -50.93
C ASP A 66 -4.80 0.24 -49.78
N ASP A 67 -5.31 0.45 -48.56
CA ASP A 67 -4.53 0.76 -47.35
C ASP A 67 -4.10 -0.50 -46.55
N ILE A 68 -4.32 -1.68 -47.12
CA ILE A 68 -4.04 -2.97 -46.48
C ILE A 68 -2.87 -3.67 -47.18
N LYS A 69 -1.86 -4.08 -46.40
CA LYS A 69 -0.86 -5.06 -46.83
C LYS A 69 -1.40 -6.46 -46.60
N LEU A 70 -1.79 -7.12 -47.68
CA LEU A 70 -2.25 -8.49 -47.67
C LEU A 70 -1.04 -9.43 -47.62
N ILE A 71 -1.02 -10.32 -46.63
CA ILE A 71 -0.01 -11.38 -46.49
C ILE A 71 -0.66 -12.69 -46.93
N ASP A 72 -0.25 -13.15 -48.11
CA ASP A 72 -0.64 -14.39 -48.75
C ASP A 72 0.53 -15.41 -48.77
N GLY A 73 0.27 -16.56 -49.37
CA GLY A 73 1.25 -17.63 -49.49
C GLY A 73 1.60 -18.22 -48.13
N GLY A 74 2.89 -18.40 -47.87
CA GLY A 74 3.37 -19.07 -46.68
C GLY A 74 3.20 -20.59 -46.77
N THR A 75 3.86 -21.31 -45.87
CA THR A 75 3.84 -22.77 -45.86
C THR A 75 2.78 -23.24 -44.89
N ALA A 76 1.72 -23.88 -45.38
CA ALA A 76 0.66 -24.45 -44.55
C ALA A 76 0.90 -25.94 -44.28
N LYS A 77 0.80 -26.36 -43.02
CA LYS A 77 0.88 -27.76 -42.62
C LYS A 77 0.02 -28.02 -41.38
N SER A 78 -0.94 -28.95 -41.49
CA SER A 78 -1.73 -29.47 -40.37
C SER A 78 -2.42 -28.41 -39.48
N GLY A 79 -2.97 -27.37 -40.11
CA GLY A 79 -3.64 -26.27 -39.39
C GLY A 79 -2.68 -25.22 -38.83
N ASN A 80 -1.38 -25.32 -39.09
CA ASN A 80 -0.40 -24.26 -38.85
C ASN A 80 -0.02 -23.58 -40.17
N LEU A 81 0.16 -22.27 -40.15
CA LEU A 81 0.62 -21.46 -41.28
C LEU A 81 1.91 -20.74 -40.90
N PHE A 82 2.96 -20.95 -41.68
CA PHE A 82 4.28 -20.39 -41.42
C PHE A 82 4.56 -19.23 -42.38
N HIS A 83 4.91 -18.07 -41.81
CA HIS A 83 5.36 -16.89 -42.52
C HIS A 83 6.76 -16.45 -42.08
N SER A 84 7.53 -15.92 -43.02
CA SER A 84 8.93 -15.54 -42.80
C SER A 84 9.23 -14.24 -43.53
N PHE A 85 9.81 -13.29 -42.80
CA PHE A 85 10.04 -11.93 -43.26
C PHE A 85 11.48 -11.52 -43.01
N ASP A 86 12.08 -10.79 -43.95
CA ASP A 86 13.33 -10.07 -43.69
C ASP A 86 13.05 -8.89 -42.74
N GLN A 87 11.94 -8.18 -42.97
CA GLN A 87 11.50 -7.05 -42.16
C GLN A 87 10.00 -7.13 -41.90
N PHE A 88 9.59 -6.79 -40.68
CA PHE A 88 8.18 -6.74 -40.31
C PHE A 88 7.92 -5.54 -39.39
N SER A 89 7.47 -4.43 -39.96
CA SER A 89 6.99 -3.24 -39.23
C SER A 89 5.68 -2.75 -39.83
N VAL A 90 4.79 -2.25 -38.98
CA VAL A 90 3.45 -1.76 -39.33
C VAL A 90 3.31 -0.34 -38.81
N PRO A 91 3.65 0.70 -39.59
CA PRO A 91 3.52 2.10 -39.19
C PRO A 91 2.08 2.51 -38.91
N THR A 92 1.90 3.72 -38.39
CA THR A 92 0.58 4.30 -38.14
C THR A 92 -0.27 4.35 -39.41
N ASP A 93 -1.57 4.16 -39.24
CA ASP A 93 -2.59 4.11 -40.29
C ASP A 93 -2.41 2.98 -41.33
N ASN A 94 -1.39 2.13 -41.19
CA ASN A 94 -1.22 0.96 -42.04
C ASN A 94 -1.94 -0.24 -41.41
N THR A 95 -2.54 -1.07 -42.25
CA THR A 95 -3.12 -2.35 -41.86
C THR A 95 -2.36 -3.48 -42.51
N VAL A 96 -2.05 -4.53 -41.75
CA VAL A 96 -1.58 -5.81 -42.27
C VAL A 96 -2.66 -6.86 -42.05
N LEU A 97 -2.98 -7.64 -43.09
CA LEU A 97 -3.93 -8.74 -43.02
C LEU A 97 -3.25 -10.05 -43.38
N PHE A 98 -3.15 -10.97 -42.42
CA PHE A 98 -2.85 -12.37 -42.70
C PHE A 98 -4.07 -13.01 -43.36
N ASN A 99 -3.97 -13.32 -44.66
CA ASN A 99 -5.05 -13.91 -45.43
C ASN A 99 -5.06 -15.44 -45.29
N ASN A 100 -5.18 -15.92 -44.05
CA ASN A 100 -5.18 -17.34 -43.76
C ASN A 100 -6.53 -17.99 -44.08
N ALA A 101 -6.51 -19.29 -44.40
CA ALA A 101 -7.71 -20.10 -44.48
C ALA A 101 -8.35 -20.30 -43.08
N LEU A 102 -9.67 -20.51 -43.03
CA LEU A 102 -10.41 -20.62 -41.77
C LEU A 102 -10.09 -21.87 -40.94
N ASN A 103 -9.47 -22.88 -41.55
CA ASN A 103 -9.01 -24.09 -40.87
C ASN A 103 -7.63 -23.92 -40.21
N ILE A 104 -6.95 -22.77 -40.41
CA ILE A 104 -5.69 -22.45 -39.75
C ILE A 104 -5.98 -22.09 -38.28
N ARG A 105 -5.30 -22.79 -37.37
CA ARG A 105 -5.38 -22.60 -35.91
C ARG A 105 -4.25 -21.72 -35.39
N ASN A 106 -3.04 -21.83 -35.96
CA ASN A 106 -1.90 -21.02 -35.56
C ASN A 106 -1.18 -20.46 -36.77
N ILE A 107 -0.80 -19.18 -36.69
CA ILE A 107 0.06 -18.49 -37.64
C ILE A 107 1.40 -18.27 -36.92
N PHE A 108 2.47 -18.88 -37.42
CA PHE A 108 3.83 -18.68 -36.91
C PHE A 108 4.60 -17.76 -37.84
N SER A 109 4.90 -16.56 -37.38
CA SER A 109 5.64 -15.54 -38.12
C SER A 109 7.01 -15.32 -37.49
N ARG A 110 8.07 -15.31 -38.32
CA ARG A 110 9.43 -14.96 -37.88
C ARG A 110 10.01 -13.82 -38.69
N VAL A 111 10.87 -13.01 -38.05
CA VAL A 111 11.69 -11.99 -38.70
C VAL A 111 13.15 -12.47 -38.72
N THR A 112 13.72 -12.62 -39.91
CA THR A 112 15.07 -13.16 -40.14
C THR A 112 16.13 -12.08 -40.38
N GLY A 113 15.73 -10.87 -40.76
CA GLY A 113 16.63 -9.73 -40.88
C GLY A 113 17.05 -9.16 -39.53
N SER A 114 17.82 -8.07 -39.56
CA SER A 114 18.41 -7.43 -38.37
C SER A 114 17.60 -6.26 -37.80
N THR A 115 16.41 -6.00 -38.33
CA THR A 115 15.60 -4.83 -37.94
C THR A 115 14.62 -5.15 -36.82
N ILE A 116 14.45 -4.20 -35.90
CA ILE A 116 13.38 -4.21 -34.87
C ILE A 116 12.02 -4.12 -35.56
N SER A 117 11.03 -4.85 -35.03
CA SER A 117 9.63 -4.74 -35.46
C SER A 117 8.94 -3.55 -34.80
N ASN A 118 8.70 -2.48 -35.56
CA ASN A 118 7.93 -1.32 -35.10
C ASN A 118 6.46 -1.47 -35.51
N ILE A 119 5.61 -1.86 -34.57
CA ILE A 119 4.18 -2.10 -34.77
C ILE A 119 3.41 -0.96 -34.14
N ASN A 120 2.91 -0.03 -34.96
CA ASN A 120 2.14 1.14 -34.54
C ASN A 120 0.87 1.31 -35.40
N GLY A 121 0.41 0.23 -36.04
CA GLY A 121 -0.81 0.17 -36.86
C GLY A 121 -1.63 -1.08 -36.56
N LEU A 122 -2.48 -1.52 -37.48
CA LEU A 122 -3.42 -2.63 -37.27
C LEU A 122 -2.88 -3.96 -37.83
N ILE A 123 -2.88 -5.01 -37.01
CA ILE A 123 -2.66 -6.40 -37.46
C ILE A 123 -3.97 -7.16 -37.44
N LYS A 124 -4.33 -7.80 -38.56
CA LYS A 124 -5.53 -8.61 -38.74
C LYS A 124 -5.20 -10.04 -39.12
N ALA A 125 -6.06 -10.98 -38.72
CA ALA A 125 -6.04 -12.36 -39.21
C ALA A 125 -7.47 -12.88 -39.39
N ASN A 126 -7.67 -13.80 -40.32
CA ASN A 126 -8.98 -14.39 -40.60
C ASN A 126 -9.34 -15.48 -39.59
N GLY A 127 -10.64 -15.62 -39.30
CA GLY A 127 -11.16 -16.71 -38.47
C GLY A 127 -10.73 -16.59 -37.01
N THR A 128 -10.33 -17.72 -36.41
CA THR A 128 -10.00 -17.84 -34.97
C THR A 128 -8.53 -18.15 -34.71
N ALA A 129 -7.66 -17.95 -35.71
CA ALA A 129 -6.25 -18.30 -35.63
C ALA A 129 -5.52 -17.49 -34.54
N ASN A 130 -4.66 -18.19 -33.79
CA ASN A 130 -3.64 -17.57 -32.94
C ASN A 130 -2.51 -17.01 -33.82
N LEU A 131 -1.90 -15.92 -33.40
CA LEU A 131 -0.74 -15.32 -34.08
C LEU A 131 0.48 -15.32 -33.16
N PHE A 132 1.53 -15.98 -33.60
CA PHE A 132 2.87 -15.92 -33.02
C PHE A 132 3.76 -15.06 -33.91
N LEU A 133 4.37 -14.04 -33.35
CA LEU A 133 5.36 -13.18 -34.01
C LEU A 133 6.66 -13.23 -33.22
N ILE A 134 7.71 -13.79 -33.83
CA ILE A 134 9.06 -13.79 -33.24
C ILE A 134 10.00 -12.84 -33.99
N ASN A 135 10.71 -11.99 -33.25
CA ASN A 135 11.80 -11.16 -33.77
C ASN A 135 12.91 -11.03 -32.73
N PRO A 136 14.05 -11.73 -32.89
CA PRO A 136 15.16 -11.69 -31.93
C PRO A 136 15.75 -10.31 -31.69
N ASN A 137 15.61 -9.39 -32.64
CA ASN A 137 16.15 -8.04 -32.53
C ASN A 137 15.32 -7.13 -31.61
N GLY A 138 14.06 -7.48 -31.35
CA GLY A 138 13.14 -6.70 -30.52
C GLY A 138 11.82 -6.34 -31.21
N ILE A 139 10.83 -5.99 -30.39
CA ILE A 139 9.48 -5.62 -30.83
C ILE A 139 9.03 -4.36 -30.08
N VAL A 140 8.59 -3.34 -30.81
CA VAL A 140 7.98 -2.13 -30.25
C VAL A 140 6.53 -2.07 -30.69
N LEU A 141 5.61 -2.15 -29.72
CA LEU A 141 4.18 -1.97 -29.86
C LEU A 141 3.85 -0.51 -29.51
N GLY A 142 3.75 0.34 -30.52
CA GLY A 142 3.49 1.77 -30.37
C GLY A 142 2.06 2.09 -29.93
N ARG A 143 1.82 3.37 -29.60
CA ARG A 143 0.55 3.90 -29.07
C ARG A 143 -0.71 3.61 -29.93
N ASN A 144 -0.53 3.39 -31.23
CA ASN A 144 -1.60 3.16 -32.20
C ASN A 144 -1.67 1.67 -32.61
N ALA A 145 -0.87 0.80 -32.00
CA ALA A 145 -0.89 -0.64 -32.26
C ALA A 145 -2.27 -1.21 -31.92
N ARG A 146 -2.85 -1.97 -32.85
CA ARG A 146 -4.16 -2.59 -32.71
C ARG A 146 -4.13 -4.01 -33.23
N LEU A 147 -4.95 -4.87 -32.65
CA LEU A 147 -5.16 -6.24 -33.12
C LEU A 147 -6.63 -6.43 -33.50
N ASP A 148 -6.86 -7.08 -34.64
CA ASP A 148 -8.14 -7.69 -34.99
C ASP A 148 -7.87 -9.13 -35.44
N ILE A 149 -7.48 -9.94 -34.46
CA ILE A 149 -7.26 -11.37 -34.58
C ILE A 149 -8.36 -12.10 -33.81
N GLY A 150 -8.84 -13.25 -34.32
CA GLY A 150 -9.85 -14.03 -33.62
C GLY A 150 -9.32 -14.95 -32.52
N GLY A 151 -8.01 -15.20 -32.49
CA GLY A 151 -7.33 -16.01 -31.48
C GLY A 151 -6.45 -15.20 -30.52
N SER A 152 -5.51 -15.87 -29.89
CA SER A 152 -4.50 -15.30 -28.98
C SER A 152 -3.31 -14.69 -29.73
N PHE A 153 -2.64 -13.72 -29.12
CA PHE A 153 -1.45 -13.05 -29.62
C PHE A 153 -0.22 -13.39 -28.78
N PHE A 154 0.82 -13.88 -29.43
CA PHE A 154 2.11 -14.17 -28.82
C PHE A 154 3.19 -13.36 -29.55
N ALA A 155 3.75 -12.35 -28.89
CA ALA A 155 4.92 -11.63 -29.38
C ALA A 155 6.15 -12.06 -28.59
N SER A 156 7.24 -12.40 -29.28
CA SER A 156 8.44 -12.88 -28.63
C SER A 156 9.73 -12.46 -29.32
N THR A 157 10.82 -12.37 -28.56
CA THR A 157 12.18 -12.17 -29.08
C THR A 157 13.00 -13.45 -29.05
N ALA A 158 12.33 -14.60 -28.99
CA ALA A 158 12.93 -15.91 -29.18
C ALA A 158 13.60 -16.03 -30.55
N SER A 159 14.74 -16.71 -30.58
CA SER A 159 15.48 -17.05 -31.80
C SER A 159 14.83 -18.17 -32.61
N ALA A 160 14.03 -19.04 -32.00
CA ALA A 160 13.34 -20.10 -32.71
C ALA A 160 12.10 -20.61 -31.97
N ILE A 161 11.17 -21.20 -32.72
CA ILE A 161 10.11 -22.06 -32.19
C ILE A 161 10.56 -23.51 -32.36
N LYS A 162 10.58 -24.28 -31.27
CA LYS A 162 10.91 -25.71 -31.27
C LYS A 162 9.66 -26.56 -31.39
N PHE A 163 9.77 -27.65 -32.12
CA PHE A 163 8.70 -28.61 -32.35
C PHE A 163 9.04 -30.00 -31.79
N VAL A 164 8.01 -30.80 -31.49
CA VAL A 164 8.15 -32.09 -30.78
C VAL A 164 9.08 -33.09 -31.47
N ASP A 165 9.22 -33.00 -32.79
CA ASP A 165 10.05 -33.90 -33.60
C ASP A 165 11.49 -33.39 -33.76
N GLY A 166 11.86 -32.34 -33.01
CA GLY A 166 13.20 -31.76 -33.00
C GLY A 166 13.46 -30.72 -34.08
N THR A 167 12.48 -30.43 -34.94
CA THR A 167 12.60 -29.36 -35.95
C THR A 167 12.48 -27.98 -35.30
N GLU A 168 13.14 -26.98 -35.90
CA GLU A 168 13.12 -25.60 -35.42
C GLU A 168 12.70 -24.62 -36.51
N PHE A 169 11.72 -23.76 -36.20
CA PHE A 169 11.41 -22.59 -36.99
C PHE A 169 12.27 -21.41 -36.52
N ASN A 170 13.49 -21.33 -37.04
CA ASN A 170 14.56 -20.48 -36.54
C ASN A 170 14.66 -19.12 -37.27
N ALA A 171 14.67 -18.02 -36.54
CA ALA A 171 14.79 -16.65 -37.04
C ALA A 171 16.25 -16.23 -37.30
N VAL A 172 17.21 -16.75 -36.53
CA VAL A 172 18.63 -16.35 -36.61
C VAL A 172 19.38 -17.13 -37.69
N ASN A 173 19.13 -18.44 -37.77
CA ASN A 173 19.73 -19.35 -38.75
C ASN A 173 18.63 -19.99 -39.62
N PRO A 174 17.98 -19.23 -40.51
CA PRO A 174 16.88 -19.76 -41.30
C PRO A 174 17.40 -20.76 -42.33
N GLN A 175 16.88 -21.98 -42.30
CA GLN A 175 17.14 -22.95 -43.37
C GLN A 175 16.41 -22.53 -44.66
N LYS A 176 16.98 -22.82 -45.83
CA LYS A 176 16.35 -22.49 -47.13
C LYS A 176 15.08 -23.32 -47.41
N THR A 177 15.01 -24.52 -46.84
CA THR A 177 13.86 -25.43 -46.95
C THR A 177 13.70 -26.19 -45.62
N PRO A 178 13.22 -25.53 -44.55
CA PRO A 178 12.99 -26.20 -43.28
C PRO A 178 12.04 -27.38 -43.50
N LEU A 179 12.37 -28.54 -42.93
CA LEU A 179 11.44 -29.65 -42.79
C LEU A 179 10.37 -29.20 -41.77
N LEU A 180 9.35 -28.48 -42.25
CA LEU A 180 8.22 -28.07 -41.43
C LEU A 180 7.30 -29.27 -41.28
N THR A 181 7.41 -29.91 -40.13
CA THR A 181 6.71 -31.14 -39.81
C THR A 181 5.44 -30.86 -38.99
N ILE A 182 4.77 -31.94 -38.65
CA ILE A 182 3.36 -32.07 -38.29
C ILE A 182 3.06 -31.62 -36.85
N SER A 183 4.00 -30.93 -36.22
CA SER A 183 4.20 -31.03 -34.78
C SER A 183 3.63 -29.85 -34.00
N VAL A 184 3.23 -30.16 -32.78
CA VAL A 184 2.86 -29.19 -31.75
C VAL A 184 4.12 -28.43 -31.37
N PRO A 185 4.14 -27.08 -31.36
CA PRO A 185 5.29 -26.35 -30.84
C PRO A 185 5.44 -26.66 -29.35
N ILE A 186 6.65 -27.01 -28.94
CA ILE A 186 6.96 -27.42 -27.57
C ILE A 186 7.78 -26.37 -26.83
N GLY A 187 8.28 -25.33 -27.52
CA GLY A 187 9.05 -24.29 -26.84
C GLY A 187 9.46 -23.11 -27.69
N LEU A 188 9.83 -22.04 -27.02
CA LEU A 188 10.49 -20.85 -27.57
C LEU A 188 11.95 -20.84 -27.11
N GLN A 189 12.89 -20.88 -28.05
CA GLN A 189 14.33 -20.83 -27.76
C GLN A 189 14.82 -19.39 -27.69
N TYR A 190 15.55 -19.06 -26.64
CA TYR A 190 16.22 -17.78 -26.45
C TYR A 190 17.73 -17.99 -26.43
N ASN A 191 18.43 -17.29 -27.32
CA ASN A 191 19.88 -17.17 -27.30
C ASN A 191 20.29 -16.04 -26.36
N VAL A 192 21.58 -15.99 -26.00
CA VAL A 192 22.14 -14.85 -25.26
C VAL A 192 21.84 -13.52 -25.98
N ASN A 193 21.49 -12.48 -25.21
CA ASN A 193 21.12 -11.15 -25.70
C ASN A 193 19.81 -11.09 -26.50
N SER A 194 18.75 -11.74 -26.02
CA SER A 194 17.42 -11.57 -26.61
C SER A 194 16.99 -10.09 -26.60
N GLY A 195 16.45 -9.60 -27.72
CA GLY A 195 15.98 -8.22 -27.84
C GLY A 195 14.85 -7.88 -26.87
N LYS A 196 14.58 -6.58 -26.68
CA LYS A 196 13.51 -6.12 -25.79
C LYS A 196 12.14 -6.08 -26.45
N ILE A 197 11.09 -6.19 -25.65
CA ILE A 197 9.71 -5.86 -26.03
C ILE A 197 9.30 -4.57 -25.32
N GLN A 198 8.78 -3.60 -26.06
CA GLN A 198 8.31 -2.32 -25.51
C GLN A 198 6.87 -2.06 -25.95
N VAL A 199 6.00 -1.70 -25.02
CA VAL A 199 4.62 -1.25 -25.29
C VAL A 199 4.49 0.20 -24.89
N GLN A 200 4.08 1.04 -25.82
CA GLN A 200 3.88 2.47 -25.60
C GLN A 200 2.39 2.79 -25.62
N GLY A 201 1.96 3.68 -24.74
CA GLY A 201 0.59 4.19 -24.73
C GLY A 201 0.52 5.61 -24.20
N ASP A 202 -0.67 6.03 -23.80
CA ASP A 202 -0.94 7.38 -23.31
C ASP A 202 -1.19 7.44 -21.79
N GLY A 203 -1.11 6.29 -21.10
CA GLY A 203 -1.36 6.19 -19.65
C GLY A 203 -2.82 6.41 -19.26
N LYS A 204 -3.77 6.31 -20.20
CA LYS A 204 -5.20 6.61 -19.98
C LYS A 204 -6.09 5.36 -19.97
N GLY A 205 -5.55 4.19 -19.64
CA GLY A 205 -6.34 2.96 -19.48
C GLY A 205 -7.42 3.08 -18.41
N LEU A 206 -7.18 3.87 -17.35
CA LEU A 206 -8.11 4.12 -16.25
C LEU A 206 -8.63 5.56 -16.26
N ALA A 207 -9.94 5.72 -16.08
CA ALA A 207 -10.61 7.00 -15.88
C ALA A 207 -10.55 7.46 -14.42
N SER A 208 -10.62 6.52 -13.47
CA SER A 208 -10.54 6.78 -12.03
C SER A 208 -9.80 5.66 -11.32
N GLN A 209 -9.07 6.02 -10.26
CA GLN A 209 -8.52 5.06 -9.31
C GLN A 209 -9.61 4.45 -8.43
N SER A 210 -9.35 3.26 -7.89
CA SER A 210 -10.21 2.63 -6.89
C SER A 210 -10.08 3.36 -5.55
N THR A 211 -11.22 3.60 -4.92
CA THR A 211 -11.32 4.07 -3.54
C THR A 211 -11.94 2.98 -2.68
N LEU A 212 -12.09 3.20 -1.37
CA LEU A 212 -12.84 2.27 -0.53
C LEU A 212 -14.23 1.96 -1.10
N ARG A 213 -14.97 2.97 -1.60
CA ARG A 213 -16.37 2.82 -2.04
C ARG A 213 -16.57 2.70 -3.54
N SER A 214 -15.51 2.74 -4.32
CA SER A 214 -15.64 2.73 -5.77
C SER A 214 -14.53 1.88 -6.41
N PRO A 215 -14.89 0.95 -7.30
CA PRO A 215 -13.92 0.14 -8.04
C PRO A 215 -13.10 0.99 -8.99
N TYR A 216 -12.06 0.39 -9.56
CA TYR A 216 -11.38 1.00 -10.70
C TYR A 216 -12.38 1.19 -11.86
N ILE A 217 -12.37 2.39 -12.44
CA ILE A 217 -13.22 2.71 -13.59
C ILE A 217 -12.34 2.81 -14.81
N LYS A 218 -12.62 1.97 -15.81
CA LYS A 218 -11.90 1.94 -17.08
C LYS A 218 -12.25 3.16 -17.93
N SER A 219 -11.29 3.63 -18.72
CA SER A 219 -11.54 4.69 -19.68
C SER A 219 -12.55 4.25 -20.73
N SER A 220 -13.44 5.15 -21.13
CA SER A 220 -14.39 4.92 -22.24
C SER A 220 -13.70 4.93 -23.61
N ARG A 221 -12.46 5.42 -23.68
CA ARG A 221 -11.62 5.42 -24.87
C ARG A 221 -10.33 4.66 -24.54
N LEU A 222 -10.41 3.33 -24.58
CA LEU A 222 -9.24 2.48 -24.40
C LEU A 222 -8.34 2.59 -25.64
N THR A 223 -7.15 3.12 -25.42
CA THR A 223 -6.02 3.13 -26.34
C THR A 223 -5.03 2.08 -25.84
N GLY A 224 -4.76 1.04 -26.64
CA GLY A 224 -3.93 -0.07 -26.21
C GLY A 224 -4.11 -1.32 -27.05
N LEU A 225 -3.36 -2.35 -26.67
CA LEU A 225 -3.40 -3.66 -27.31
C LEU A 225 -4.50 -4.52 -26.68
N GLU A 226 -5.46 -4.95 -27.48
CA GLU A 226 -6.60 -5.74 -27.02
C GLU A 226 -6.79 -6.98 -27.89
N VAL A 227 -7.14 -8.11 -27.28
CA VAL A 227 -7.58 -9.34 -27.95
C VAL A 227 -9.06 -9.59 -27.69
N LYS A 228 -9.70 -10.45 -28.49
CA LYS A 228 -11.10 -10.85 -28.25
C LYS A 228 -11.25 -11.50 -26.87
N PRO A 229 -12.45 -11.46 -26.26
CA PRO A 229 -12.68 -12.06 -24.95
C PRO A 229 -12.27 -13.54 -24.86
N GLY A 230 -11.70 -13.93 -23.73
CA GLY A 230 -11.21 -15.30 -23.47
C GLY A 230 -9.92 -15.68 -24.22
N LYS A 231 -9.21 -14.70 -24.80
CA LYS A 231 -7.94 -14.91 -25.52
C LYS A 231 -6.75 -14.37 -24.76
N THR A 232 -5.56 -14.79 -25.17
CA THR A 232 -4.30 -14.50 -24.47
C THR A 232 -3.50 -13.42 -25.20
N ILE A 233 -2.89 -12.51 -24.44
CA ILE A 233 -1.76 -11.69 -24.87
C ILE A 233 -0.52 -12.19 -24.13
N ALA A 234 0.47 -12.69 -24.86
CA ALA A 234 1.75 -13.10 -24.29
C ALA A 234 2.89 -12.29 -24.90
N LEU A 235 3.66 -11.59 -24.06
CA LEU A 235 4.85 -10.84 -24.45
C LEU A 235 6.07 -11.47 -23.75
N LEU A 236 6.88 -12.20 -24.51
CA LEU A 236 7.96 -13.03 -23.98
C LEU A 236 9.27 -12.65 -24.67
N GLY A 237 10.11 -11.85 -24.04
CA GLY A 237 11.33 -11.36 -24.68
C GLY A 237 12.49 -11.17 -23.73
N GLY A 238 13.51 -10.42 -24.11
CA GLY A 238 14.55 -9.93 -23.18
C GLY A 238 13.92 -9.05 -22.09
N ASP A 239 14.22 -7.75 -22.05
CA ASP A 239 13.46 -6.88 -21.16
C ASP A 239 12.05 -6.65 -21.74
N VAL A 240 11.02 -6.67 -20.89
CA VAL A 240 9.64 -6.33 -21.27
C VAL A 240 9.23 -5.04 -20.57
N SER A 241 8.94 -3.99 -21.33
CA SER A 241 8.63 -2.67 -20.80
C SER A 241 7.28 -2.14 -21.30
N LEU A 242 6.51 -1.55 -20.41
CA LEU A 242 5.29 -0.81 -20.73
C LEU A 242 5.46 0.63 -20.24
N GLU A 243 5.31 1.58 -21.16
CA GLU A 243 5.41 3.03 -20.93
C GLU A 243 4.06 3.65 -21.29
N GLY A 244 3.18 3.76 -20.29
CA GLY A 244 1.79 4.19 -20.48
C GLY A 244 0.97 3.24 -21.34
N GLY A 245 1.52 2.08 -21.69
CA GLY A 245 0.85 1.04 -22.47
C GLY A 245 -0.30 0.38 -21.69
N THR A 246 -1.38 0.10 -22.39
CA THR A 246 -2.53 -0.69 -21.88
C THR A 246 -2.59 -2.01 -22.63
N LEU A 247 -2.63 -3.12 -21.90
CA LEU A 247 -2.92 -4.46 -22.43
C LEU A 247 -4.25 -4.94 -21.88
N THR A 248 -5.15 -5.37 -22.76
CA THR A 248 -6.49 -5.82 -22.39
C THR A 248 -6.79 -7.22 -22.97
N ALA A 249 -7.06 -8.17 -22.08
CA ALA A 249 -7.48 -9.52 -22.43
C ALA A 249 -8.70 -9.89 -21.58
N LYS A 250 -9.85 -9.30 -21.90
CA LYS A 250 -11.11 -9.51 -21.17
C LYS A 250 -11.39 -11.00 -21.02
N GLU A 251 -11.55 -11.50 -19.79
CA GLU A 251 -11.83 -12.92 -19.50
C GLU A 251 -10.76 -13.91 -19.98
N GLY A 252 -9.65 -13.39 -20.49
CA GLY A 252 -8.53 -14.15 -21.04
C GLY A 252 -7.29 -14.02 -20.18
N GLN A 253 -6.12 -14.08 -20.79
CA GLN A 253 -4.86 -14.12 -20.06
C GLN A 253 -3.87 -13.07 -20.54
N ILE A 254 -3.13 -12.46 -19.62
CA ILE A 254 -1.95 -11.65 -19.93
C ILE A 254 -0.73 -12.35 -19.35
N LYS A 255 0.27 -12.63 -20.19
CA LYS A 255 1.52 -13.30 -19.79
C LYS A 255 2.71 -12.45 -20.20
N LEU A 256 3.43 -11.89 -19.23
CA LEU A 256 4.68 -11.17 -19.48
C LEU A 256 5.84 -11.99 -18.95
N ALA A 257 6.88 -12.17 -19.76
CA ALA A 257 8.10 -12.83 -19.32
C ALA A 257 9.35 -12.12 -19.82
N GLY A 258 10.25 -11.79 -18.88
CA GLY A 258 11.61 -11.36 -19.17
C GLY A 258 12.56 -12.56 -19.19
N VAL A 259 13.03 -12.93 -20.38
CA VAL A 259 13.78 -14.15 -20.71
C VAL A 259 15.03 -13.76 -21.51
N GLY A 260 16.19 -13.88 -20.87
CA GLY A 260 17.48 -13.56 -21.47
C GLY A 260 18.06 -14.73 -22.26
N SER A 261 17.93 -15.96 -21.77
CA SER A 261 18.43 -17.17 -22.44
C SER A 261 17.76 -18.45 -21.90
N GLY A 262 17.72 -19.50 -22.73
CA GLY A 262 17.13 -20.79 -22.38
C GLY A 262 15.91 -21.12 -23.22
N VAL A 263 15.01 -21.96 -22.69
CA VAL A 263 13.79 -22.39 -23.38
C VAL A 263 12.57 -22.15 -22.50
N VAL A 264 11.59 -21.41 -23.02
CA VAL A 264 10.24 -21.38 -22.45
C VAL A 264 9.45 -22.51 -23.09
N THR A 265 9.06 -23.50 -22.31
CA THR A 265 8.30 -24.66 -22.78
C THR A 265 6.84 -24.26 -22.99
N LEU A 266 6.28 -24.64 -24.15
CA LEU A 266 4.90 -24.40 -24.54
C LEU A 266 4.09 -25.69 -24.35
N ILE A 267 3.13 -25.67 -23.42
CA ILE A 267 2.26 -26.81 -23.14
C ILE A 267 0.85 -26.47 -23.66
N PRO A 268 0.36 -27.13 -24.71
CA PRO A 268 -0.97 -26.85 -25.26
C PRO A 268 -2.07 -27.20 -24.25
N SER A 269 -3.03 -26.28 -24.10
CA SER A 269 -4.25 -26.49 -23.32
C SER A 269 -5.45 -26.07 -24.18
N GLY A 270 -5.92 -26.99 -25.02
CA GLY A 270 -6.95 -26.69 -26.02
C GLY A 270 -6.44 -25.74 -27.12
N LEU A 271 -7.02 -24.53 -27.21
CA LEU A 271 -6.60 -23.47 -28.14
C LEU A 271 -5.65 -22.44 -27.50
N ASP A 272 -5.33 -22.59 -26.21
CA ASP A 272 -4.43 -21.72 -25.44
C ASP A 272 -3.16 -22.48 -25.01
N TRP A 273 -2.22 -21.78 -24.38
CA TRP A 273 -0.88 -22.27 -24.07
C TRP A 273 -0.47 -21.99 -22.63
N THR A 274 -0.20 -23.04 -21.86
CA THR A 274 0.50 -22.92 -20.57
C THR A 274 2.00 -22.77 -20.83
N LEU A 275 2.64 -21.82 -20.14
CA LEU A 275 4.07 -21.53 -20.27
C LEU A 275 4.80 -22.11 -19.06
N ASN A 276 5.85 -22.88 -19.31
CA ASN A 276 6.75 -23.40 -18.28
C ASN A 276 8.15 -22.81 -18.47
N TYR A 277 8.76 -22.38 -17.36
CA TYR A 277 10.02 -21.63 -17.34
C TYR A 277 11.20 -22.41 -16.75
N GLU A 278 11.07 -23.72 -16.47
CA GLU A 278 12.15 -24.55 -15.90
C GLU A 278 13.39 -24.61 -16.81
N GLY A 279 13.19 -24.49 -18.13
CA GLY A 279 14.27 -24.45 -19.11
C GLY A 279 14.94 -23.08 -19.28
N VAL A 280 14.55 -22.05 -18.54
CA VAL A 280 15.12 -20.70 -18.63
C VAL A 280 16.38 -20.61 -17.77
N PHE A 281 17.48 -20.17 -18.36
CA PHE A 281 18.77 -20.06 -17.67
C PHE A 281 19.04 -18.65 -17.14
N SER A 282 18.49 -17.63 -17.79
CA SER A 282 18.63 -16.23 -17.38
C SER A 282 17.30 -15.51 -17.56
N PHE A 283 16.79 -14.92 -16.49
CA PHE A 283 15.65 -14.02 -16.54
C PHE A 283 16.11 -12.57 -16.74
N GLN A 284 15.25 -11.79 -17.38
CA GLN A 284 15.38 -10.36 -17.63
C GLN A 284 14.25 -9.60 -16.96
N ASP A 285 14.25 -8.28 -17.09
CA ASP A 285 13.41 -7.43 -16.26
C ASP A 285 12.05 -7.12 -16.91
N ILE A 286 11.06 -6.82 -16.07
CA ILE A 286 9.74 -6.33 -16.47
C ILE A 286 9.51 -4.95 -15.82
N TYR A 287 9.20 -3.95 -16.64
CA TYR A 287 8.98 -2.57 -16.19
C TYR A 287 7.62 -2.04 -16.63
N LEU A 288 6.80 -1.57 -15.70
CA LEU A 288 5.54 -0.88 -15.98
C LEU A 288 5.63 0.54 -15.40
N SER A 289 5.44 1.55 -16.24
CA SER A 289 5.59 2.97 -15.89
C SER A 289 4.56 3.85 -16.58
N GLN A 290 4.50 5.13 -16.19
CA GLN A 290 3.64 6.15 -16.80
C GLN A 290 2.16 5.74 -16.88
N ARG A 291 1.62 5.18 -15.77
CA ARG A 291 0.23 4.70 -15.67
C ARG A 291 -0.11 3.57 -16.64
N SER A 292 0.81 2.64 -16.83
CA SER A 292 0.55 1.41 -17.58
C SER A 292 -0.56 0.58 -16.92
N LEU A 293 -1.33 -0.15 -17.74
CA LEU A 293 -2.44 -0.98 -17.29
C LEU A 293 -2.36 -2.38 -17.89
N LEU A 294 -2.40 -3.41 -17.05
CA LEU A 294 -2.74 -4.77 -17.44
C LEU A 294 -4.16 -5.07 -16.95
N ASP A 295 -5.07 -5.43 -17.86
CA ASP A 295 -6.49 -5.65 -17.53
C ASP A 295 -7.02 -6.97 -18.12
N THR A 296 -7.48 -7.87 -17.24
CA THR A 296 -8.19 -9.11 -17.62
C THR A 296 -9.65 -9.14 -17.16
N SER A 297 -10.16 -8.01 -16.66
CA SER A 297 -11.47 -7.89 -16.03
C SER A 297 -12.61 -8.33 -16.94
N GLY A 298 -13.57 -9.05 -16.37
CA GLY A 298 -14.71 -9.59 -17.09
C GLY A 298 -15.60 -10.47 -16.23
N ASN A 299 -16.48 -11.26 -16.85
CA ASN A 299 -17.46 -12.07 -16.12
C ASN A 299 -16.92 -13.43 -15.63
N SER A 300 -15.65 -13.74 -15.91
CA SER A 300 -15.06 -15.07 -15.74
C SER A 300 -13.55 -15.02 -15.43
N SER A 301 -12.85 -16.15 -15.65
CA SER A 301 -11.53 -16.53 -15.11
C SER A 301 -10.30 -15.78 -15.67
N GLY A 302 -10.39 -14.47 -15.89
CA GLY A 302 -9.25 -13.68 -16.36
C GLY A 302 -8.04 -13.86 -15.45
N SER A 303 -6.83 -14.01 -16.01
CA SER A 303 -5.60 -14.19 -15.20
C SER A 303 -4.38 -13.46 -15.76
N ILE A 304 -3.49 -13.05 -14.86
CA ILE A 304 -2.28 -12.31 -15.22
C ILE A 304 -1.07 -13.04 -14.64
N THR A 305 -0.07 -13.29 -15.46
CA THR A 305 1.18 -13.94 -15.04
C THR A 305 2.38 -13.09 -15.44
N LEU A 306 3.24 -12.75 -14.47
CA LEU A 306 4.47 -12.00 -14.68
C LEU A 306 5.66 -12.83 -14.20
N VAL A 307 6.66 -13.07 -15.07
CA VAL A 307 7.86 -13.84 -14.73
C VAL A 307 9.12 -13.11 -15.19
N GLY A 308 10.01 -12.76 -14.27
CA GLY A 308 11.22 -12.01 -14.62
C GLY A 308 12.23 -12.01 -13.50
N LYS A 309 13.34 -11.29 -13.70
CA LYS A 309 14.38 -11.10 -12.69
C LYS A 309 13.98 -10.02 -11.70
N LEU A 310 13.87 -8.80 -12.20
CA LEU A 310 13.28 -7.67 -11.49
C LEU A 310 11.95 -7.32 -12.16
N ILE A 311 10.89 -7.22 -11.36
CA ILE A 311 9.57 -6.78 -11.82
C ILE A 311 9.26 -5.47 -11.08
N SER A 312 9.14 -4.37 -11.82
CA SER A 312 8.90 -3.05 -11.23
C SER A 312 7.66 -2.39 -11.82
N LEU A 313 6.75 -1.98 -10.93
CA LEU A 313 5.60 -1.16 -11.24
C LEU A 313 5.79 0.19 -10.57
N ILE A 314 5.74 1.26 -11.36
CA ILE A 314 5.95 2.64 -10.89
C ILE A 314 4.95 3.60 -11.56
N ASP A 315 4.98 4.85 -11.12
CA ASP A 315 4.27 5.99 -11.74
C ASP A 315 2.76 5.77 -11.94
N GLY A 316 2.12 5.12 -10.96
CA GLY A 316 0.67 4.89 -10.99
C GLY A 316 0.24 3.76 -11.90
N SER A 317 1.14 2.83 -12.23
CA SER A 317 0.83 1.65 -13.04
C SER A 317 0.00 0.63 -12.25
N VAL A 318 -0.93 -0.03 -12.93
CA VAL A 318 -1.90 -0.93 -12.30
C VAL A 318 -1.93 -2.28 -13.02
N VAL A 319 -1.97 -3.36 -12.24
CA VAL A 319 -2.32 -4.70 -12.70
C VAL A 319 -3.66 -5.06 -12.09
N LEU A 320 -4.66 -5.25 -12.94
CA LEU A 320 -6.07 -5.27 -12.55
C LEU A 320 -6.79 -6.53 -13.04
N ASN A 321 -7.52 -7.15 -12.12
CA ASN A 321 -8.47 -8.20 -12.45
C ASN A 321 -9.78 -8.02 -11.66
N GLN A 322 -10.81 -7.49 -12.32
CA GLN A 322 -12.15 -7.34 -11.74
C GLN A 322 -13.07 -8.47 -12.18
N ASN A 323 -13.68 -9.15 -11.22
CA ASN A 323 -14.75 -10.09 -11.43
C ASN A 323 -16.09 -9.36 -11.49
N LEU A 324 -16.70 -9.33 -12.67
CA LEU A 324 -17.99 -8.71 -12.96
C LEU A 324 -19.14 -9.73 -13.01
N GLY A 325 -18.82 -11.03 -12.90
CA GLY A 325 -19.75 -12.13 -13.09
C GLY A 325 -19.97 -12.98 -11.84
N THR A 326 -20.52 -14.17 -12.05
CA THR A 326 -20.88 -15.11 -10.98
C THR A 326 -19.89 -16.27 -10.83
N GLN A 327 -18.95 -16.40 -11.78
CA GLN A 327 -17.94 -17.45 -11.77
C GLN A 327 -16.69 -17.02 -10.98
N LEU A 328 -15.81 -17.96 -10.64
CA LEU A 328 -14.50 -17.65 -10.07
C LEU A 328 -13.60 -16.93 -11.08
N SER A 329 -12.93 -15.87 -10.63
CA SER A 329 -11.89 -15.21 -11.43
C SER A 329 -10.54 -15.93 -11.30
N GLY A 330 -9.68 -15.76 -12.31
CA GLY A 330 -8.31 -16.28 -12.28
C GLY A 330 -7.38 -15.40 -11.44
N ASN A 331 -6.16 -15.86 -11.21
CA ASN A 331 -5.22 -15.21 -10.30
C ASN A 331 -4.35 -14.14 -10.97
N ILE A 332 -3.71 -13.32 -10.15
CA ILE A 332 -2.50 -12.57 -10.50
C ILE A 332 -1.32 -13.33 -9.90
N ASP A 333 -0.48 -13.92 -10.76
CA ASP A 333 0.69 -14.71 -10.36
C ASP A 333 1.98 -13.98 -10.77
N ILE A 334 2.84 -13.68 -9.80
CA ILE A 334 4.09 -12.95 -10.00
C ILE A 334 5.25 -13.79 -9.48
N ASN A 335 6.23 -14.03 -10.36
CA ASN A 335 7.48 -14.68 -10.02
C ASN A 335 8.65 -13.78 -10.43
N ALA A 336 9.23 -13.08 -9.46
CA ALA A 336 10.41 -12.23 -9.65
C ALA A 336 11.62 -12.90 -9.00
N THR A 337 12.58 -13.42 -9.78
CA THR A 337 13.68 -14.22 -9.22
C THR A 337 14.62 -13.43 -8.30
N GLU A 338 14.59 -12.09 -8.36
CA GLU A 338 15.35 -11.21 -7.47
C GLU A 338 14.47 -10.21 -6.70
N LEU A 339 13.66 -9.41 -7.40
CA LEU A 339 12.93 -8.30 -6.76
C LEU A 339 11.57 -8.04 -7.41
N LEU A 340 10.52 -7.98 -6.60
CA LEU A 340 9.28 -7.28 -6.95
C LEU A 340 9.26 -5.90 -6.28
N ARG A 341 9.15 -4.84 -7.08
CA ARG A 341 9.06 -3.45 -6.60
C ARG A 341 7.76 -2.78 -7.02
N LEU A 342 7.00 -2.28 -6.06
CA LEU A 342 5.83 -1.41 -6.25
C LEU A 342 6.15 -0.04 -5.66
N SER A 343 6.10 1.04 -6.45
CA SER A 343 6.51 2.35 -5.96
C SER A 343 5.60 3.48 -6.43
N GLY A 344 5.26 4.36 -5.48
CA GLY A 344 4.73 5.69 -5.76
C GLY A 344 3.31 5.73 -6.34
N ALA A 345 3.01 6.90 -6.90
CA ALA A 345 1.84 7.19 -7.69
C ALA A 345 2.27 7.89 -9.00
N SER A 346 1.31 8.15 -9.88
CA SER A 346 1.52 9.00 -11.04
C SER A 346 2.02 10.40 -10.63
N PRO A 347 2.70 11.14 -11.52
CA PRO A 347 3.24 12.47 -11.19
C PRO A 347 2.22 13.49 -10.66
N ASP A 348 0.94 13.32 -10.99
CA ASP A 348 -0.17 14.15 -10.48
C ASP A 348 -0.72 13.68 -9.11
N GLY A 349 -0.17 12.61 -8.53
CA GLY A 349 -0.61 11.99 -7.28
C GLY A 349 -1.98 11.30 -7.35
N LYS A 350 -2.61 11.23 -8.53
CA LYS A 350 -4.02 10.78 -8.67
C LYS A 350 -4.20 9.29 -8.89
N PHE A 351 -3.16 8.57 -9.30
CA PHE A 351 -3.23 7.13 -9.55
C PHE A 351 -2.07 6.47 -8.82
N VAL A 352 -2.40 5.73 -7.78
CA VAL A 352 -1.42 4.99 -7.00
C VAL A 352 -1.03 3.71 -7.73
N THR A 353 0.26 3.34 -7.67
CA THR A 353 0.73 2.06 -8.21
C THR A 353 0.10 0.91 -7.44
N PHE A 354 -0.55 -0.04 -8.14
CA PHE A 354 -1.31 -1.09 -7.45
C PHE A 354 -1.39 -2.45 -8.17
N LEU A 355 -1.30 -3.55 -7.40
CA LEU A 355 -1.73 -4.89 -7.82
C LEU A 355 -3.10 -5.20 -7.21
N ARG A 356 -4.15 -5.35 -8.02
CA ARG A 356 -5.51 -5.43 -7.51
C ARG A 356 -6.31 -6.56 -8.16
N THR A 357 -6.95 -7.37 -7.33
CA THR A 357 -8.14 -8.14 -7.73
C THR A 357 -9.38 -7.56 -7.06
N GLU A 358 -10.52 -7.55 -7.76
CA GLU A 358 -11.78 -7.06 -7.22
C GLU A 358 -12.94 -8.03 -7.50
N SER A 359 -13.89 -8.13 -6.58
CA SER A 359 -15.21 -8.75 -6.82
C SER A 359 -16.29 -7.69 -6.78
N LEU A 360 -16.98 -7.49 -7.91
CA LEU A 360 -18.06 -6.52 -8.07
C LEU A 360 -19.46 -7.18 -8.17
N SER A 361 -19.49 -8.51 -8.17
CA SER A 361 -20.71 -9.33 -8.33
C SER A 361 -20.65 -10.53 -7.37
N SER A 362 -21.41 -11.60 -7.64
CA SER A 362 -21.46 -12.78 -6.75
C SER A 362 -20.32 -13.78 -6.95
N GLY A 363 -19.49 -13.61 -7.99
CA GLY A 363 -18.31 -14.44 -8.22
C GLY A 363 -17.13 -14.05 -7.34
N ASN A 364 -16.38 -15.04 -6.85
CA ASN A 364 -15.20 -14.79 -6.02
C ASN A 364 -14.06 -14.18 -6.87
N SER A 365 -13.36 -13.19 -6.32
CA SER A 365 -12.16 -12.65 -6.98
C SER A 365 -10.99 -13.62 -6.87
N GLY A 366 -10.08 -13.60 -7.84
CA GLY A 366 -8.88 -14.43 -7.79
C GLY A 366 -7.86 -13.95 -6.76
N ASN A 367 -6.90 -14.83 -6.48
CA ASN A 367 -5.81 -14.58 -5.53
C ASN A 367 -4.70 -13.74 -6.16
N ILE A 368 -3.88 -13.14 -5.31
CA ILE A 368 -2.60 -12.55 -5.71
C ILE A 368 -1.48 -13.40 -5.10
N ASN A 369 -0.68 -14.04 -5.95
CA ASN A 369 0.42 -14.90 -5.52
C ASN A 369 1.74 -14.28 -5.95
N VAL A 370 2.65 -14.07 -4.99
CA VAL A 370 3.97 -13.47 -5.21
C VAL A 370 5.05 -14.43 -4.73
N SER A 371 5.98 -14.76 -5.61
CA SER A 371 7.23 -15.46 -5.31
C SER A 371 8.41 -14.58 -5.68
N THR A 372 9.29 -14.29 -4.73
CA THR A 372 10.48 -13.48 -4.98
C THR A 372 11.56 -13.69 -3.91
N LYS A 373 12.75 -13.10 -4.07
CA LYS A 373 13.67 -12.95 -2.94
C LYS A 373 13.30 -11.73 -2.10
N LYS A 374 13.02 -10.60 -2.77
CA LYS A 374 12.72 -9.32 -2.12
C LYS A 374 11.41 -8.74 -2.64
N LEU A 375 10.57 -8.27 -1.72
CA LEU A 375 9.39 -7.48 -2.03
C LEU A 375 9.56 -6.08 -1.43
N ASP A 376 9.59 -5.06 -2.29
CA ASP A 376 9.62 -3.65 -1.90
C ASP A 376 8.30 -2.99 -2.28
N ILE A 377 7.54 -2.48 -1.30
CA ILE A 377 6.34 -1.65 -1.52
C ILE A 377 6.56 -0.30 -0.85
N GLN A 378 6.57 0.78 -1.62
CA GLN A 378 6.92 2.09 -1.09
C GLN A 378 6.17 3.28 -1.71
N GLY A 379 6.20 4.42 -1.02
CA GLY A 379 5.69 5.70 -1.52
C GLY A 379 4.18 5.74 -1.78
N GLY A 380 3.40 5.01 -0.96
CA GLY A 380 1.95 4.89 -1.07
C GLY A 380 1.46 3.78 -2.01
N ALA A 381 2.34 3.09 -2.72
CA ALA A 381 1.96 1.95 -3.57
C ALA A 381 1.42 0.77 -2.74
N GLY A 382 0.69 -0.15 -3.36
CA GLY A 382 0.19 -1.31 -2.62
C GLY A 382 -0.25 -2.50 -3.46
N MET A 383 -0.72 -3.52 -2.77
CA MET A 383 -1.35 -4.69 -3.36
C MET A 383 -2.50 -5.20 -2.49
N GLY A 384 -3.42 -5.97 -3.04
CA GLY A 384 -4.41 -6.71 -2.27
C GLY A 384 -5.76 -6.83 -2.97
N THR A 385 -6.74 -7.40 -2.28
CA THR A 385 -8.04 -7.74 -2.86
C THR A 385 -9.16 -6.85 -2.33
N ARG A 386 -10.23 -6.67 -3.12
CA ARG A 386 -11.37 -5.87 -2.69
C ARG A 386 -12.71 -6.43 -3.14
N THR A 387 -13.66 -6.51 -2.21
CA THR A 387 -15.00 -7.01 -2.45
C THR A 387 -16.04 -5.91 -2.26
N TYR A 388 -16.86 -5.65 -3.27
CA TYR A 388 -17.95 -4.67 -3.24
C TYR A 388 -19.34 -5.30 -3.10
N ASN A 389 -19.46 -6.62 -3.29
CA ASN A 389 -20.74 -7.31 -3.39
C ASN A 389 -20.70 -8.67 -2.66
N THR A 390 -21.52 -9.63 -3.09
CA THR A 390 -21.69 -10.91 -2.39
C THR A 390 -20.60 -11.95 -2.65
N GLY A 391 -19.77 -11.80 -3.68
CA GLY A 391 -18.66 -12.71 -3.96
C GLY A 391 -17.49 -12.50 -3.00
N ASN A 392 -16.79 -13.57 -2.62
CA ASN A 392 -15.69 -13.48 -1.66
C ASN A 392 -14.41 -12.89 -2.28
N GLY A 393 -13.62 -12.21 -1.45
CA GLY A 393 -12.30 -11.72 -1.78
C GLY A 393 -11.30 -12.86 -1.92
N GLY A 394 -10.33 -12.70 -2.81
CA GLY A 394 -9.21 -13.64 -2.98
C GLY A 394 -8.15 -13.41 -1.93
N ASP A 395 -7.30 -14.41 -1.72
CA ASP A 395 -6.18 -14.35 -0.80
C ASP A 395 -4.99 -13.60 -1.41
N VAL A 396 -4.13 -13.06 -0.55
CA VAL A 396 -2.81 -12.54 -0.91
C VAL A 396 -1.74 -13.43 -0.28
N ASN A 397 -0.98 -14.11 -1.13
CA ASN A 397 0.08 -15.02 -0.73
C ASN A 397 1.43 -14.46 -1.16
N VAL A 398 2.29 -14.13 -0.20
CA VAL A 398 3.64 -13.62 -0.44
C VAL A 398 4.67 -14.61 0.09
N ASN A 399 5.52 -15.11 -0.80
CA ASN A 399 6.71 -15.88 -0.47
C ASN A 399 7.94 -15.10 -0.94
N ALA A 400 8.62 -14.43 0.01
CA ALA A 400 9.80 -13.63 -0.23
C ALA A 400 11.00 -14.23 0.51
N SER A 401 11.88 -14.95 -0.17
CA SER A 401 12.90 -15.77 0.48
C SER A 401 13.98 -14.99 1.27
N GLU A 402 14.06 -13.67 1.14
CA GLU A 402 15.01 -12.83 1.90
C GLU A 402 14.29 -11.72 2.68
N SER A 403 13.45 -10.90 2.04
CA SER A 403 12.78 -9.80 2.76
C SER A 403 11.51 -9.25 2.14
N VAL A 404 10.65 -8.73 3.02
CA VAL A 404 9.51 -7.86 2.67
C VAL A 404 9.69 -6.50 3.33
N HIS A 405 9.72 -5.43 2.54
CA HIS A 405 9.80 -4.04 2.98
C HIS A 405 8.53 -3.29 2.57
N LEU A 406 7.86 -2.71 3.55
CA LEU A 406 6.69 -1.84 3.38
C LEU A 406 7.06 -0.46 3.96
N PHE A 407 7.27 0.53 3.10
CA PHE A 407 7.87 1.80 3.51
C PHE A 407 7.06 3.01 3.07
N GLY A 408 6.73 3.85 4.04
CA GLY A 408 6.26 5.20 3.74
C GLY A 408 4.80 5.27 3.31
N PHE A 409 4.45 6.47 2.87
CA PHE A 409 3.16 6.87 2.30
C PHE A 409 3.39 7.74 1.07
N LEU A 410 2.32 8.09 0.37
CA LEU A 410 2.38 9.03 -0.75
C LEU A 410 2.71 10.43 -0.21
N PRO A 411 3.79 11.09 -0.65
CA PRO A 411 4.19 12.39 -0.08
C PRO A 411 3.12 13.49 -0.19
N SER A 412 2.29 13.46 -1.24
CA SER A 412 1.18 14.42 -1.40
C SER A 412 -0.04 14.13 -0.53
N ASN A 413 -0.12 12.94 0.08
CA ASN A 413 -1.20 12.54 0.97
C ASN A 413 -0.74 11.41 1.92
N PRO A 414 -0.28 11.75 3.14
CA PRO A 414 0.21 10.78 4.13
C PRO A 414 -0.81 9.75 4.62
N PHE A 415 -2.08 9.88 4.26
CA PHE A 415 -3.12 8.88 4.51
C PHE A 415 -3.16 7.77 3.43
N ILE A 416 -2.41 7.92 2.34
CA ILE A 416 -2.20 6.89 1.33
C ILE A 416 -0.89 6.18 1.63
N THR A 417 -0.96 5.19 2.50
CA THR A 417 0.16 4.37 2.99
C THR A 417 0.57 3.28 2.02
N SER A 418 1.82 2.83 2.11
CA SER A 418 2.26 1.62 1.42
C SER A 418 1.83 0.35 2.13
N GLY A 419 1.31 -0.64 1.40
CA GLY A 419 0.93 -1.88 2.08
C GLY A 419 0.22 -2.95 1.28
N ILE A 420 -0.10 -4.02 2.01
CA ILE A 420 -0.89 -5.18 1.58
C ILE A 420 -2.28 -5.06 2.22
N ILE A 421 -3.30 -4.83 1.41
CA ILE A 421 -4.60 -4.34 1.86
C ILE A 421 -5.73 -5.15 1.22
N ASN A 422 -6.32 -6.03 2.03
CA ASN A 422 -7.57 -6.73 1.72
C ASN A 422 -8.75 -6.01 2.35
N SER A 423 -9.87 -5.92 1.64
CA SER A 423 -11.06 -5.24 2.16
C SER A 423 -12.37 -5.78 1.61
N THR A 424 -13.40 -5.84 2.45
CA THR A 424 -14.78 -6.13 2.03
C THR A 424 -15.76 -5.02 2.46
N LEU A 425 -16.70 -4.69 1.57
CA LEU A 425 -17.69 -3.62 1.74
C LEU A 425 -19.13 -4.11 1.86
N ASN A 426 -19.39 -5.38 1.58
CA ASN A 426 -20.76 -5.90 1.57
C ASN A 426 -20.77 -7.30 2.22
N SER A 427 -21.59 -8.24 1.73
CA SER A 427 -21.77 -9.54 2.35
C SER A 427 -20.72 -10.58 1.99
N GLY A 428 -19.87 -10.36 0.97
CA GLY A 428 -18.78 -11.28 0.65
C GLY A 428 -17.66 -11.18 1.69
N ASP A 429 -17.04 -12.30 2.03
CA ASP A 429 -15.94 -12.34 3.00
C ASP A 429 -14.66 -11.74 2.39
N ALA A 430 -13.79 -11.15 3.21
CA ALA A 430 -12.45 -10.76 2.78
C ALA A 430 -11.57 -12.01 2.59
N GLY A 431 -10.55 -11.93 1.73
CA GLY A 431 -9.54 -12.99 1.63
C GLY A 431 -8.39 -12.80 2.63
N SER A 432 -7.68 -13.87 2.94
CA SER A 432 -6.59 -13.90 3.91
C SER A 432 -5.31 -13.26 3.35
N ILE A 433 -4.42 -12.82 4.24
CA ILE A 433 -3.07 -12.38 3.88
C ILE A 433 -2.09 -13.34 4.53
N VAL A 434 -1.24 -14.00 3.72
CA VAL A 434 -0.20 -14.90 4.20
C VAL A 434 1.16 -14.43 3.67
N ILE A 435 2.10 -14.16 4.57
CA ILE A 435 3.44 -13.72 4.24
C ILE A 435 4.45 -14.69 4.84
N SER A 436 5.36 -15.21 3.99
CA SER A 436 6.50 -16.02 4.40
C SER A 436 7.79 -15.34 3.94
N THR A 437 8.70 -15.06 4.86
CA THR A 437 9.97 -14.41 4.56
C THR A 437 11.07 -14.70 5.59
N GLU A 438 12.30 -14.25 5.37
CA GLU A 438 13.28 -14.20 6.47
C GLU A 438 13.07 -12.95 7.32
N ARG A 439 12.95 -11.78 6.69
CA ARG A 439 12.83 -10.50 7.40
C ARG A 439 11.67 -9.66 6.87
N LEU A 440 10.78 -9.22 7.76
CA LEU A 440 9.73 -8.27 7.44
C LEU A 440 9.99 -6.93 8.14
N VAL A 441 9.99 -5.84 7.38
CA VAL A 441 10.08 -4.47 7.92
C VAL A 441 8.92 -3.64 7.39
N ALA A 442 8.09 -3.15 8.30
CA ALA A 442 7.08 -2.13 8.04
C ALA A 442 7.50 -0.85 8.74
N GLN A 443 7.69 0.22 7.98
CA GLN A 443 8.24 1.46 8.49
C GLN A 443 7.51 2.66 7.90
N ASP A 444 7.29 3.68 8.72
CA ASP A 444 6.81 5.01 8.29
C ASP A 444 5.48 4.96 7.52
N GLY A 445 4.56 4.09 7.94
CA GLY A 445 3.27 3.88 7.26
C GLY A 445 3.21 2.60 6.44
N GLY A 446 3.99 1.58 6.81
CA GLY A 446 3.86 0.24 6.24
C GLY A 446 2.63 -0.50 6.80
N LEU A 447 1.67 -0.83 5.94
CA LEU A 447 0.41 -1.49 6.32
C LEU A 447 0.32 -2.96 5.87
N ILE A 448 -0.20 -3.80 6.75
CA ILE A 448 -0.74 -5.12 6.40
C ILE A 448 -2.11 -5.22 7.04
N THR A 449 -3.18 -5.21 6.24
CA THR A 449 -4.53 -5.17 6.80
C THR A 449 -5.55 -5.98 6.03
N SER A 450 -6.42 -6.63 6.80
CA SER A 450 -7.68 -7.23 6.36
C SER A 450 -8.84 -6.47 7.03
N LEU A 451 -9.59 -5.68 6.25
CA LEU A 451 -10.63 -4.79 6.78
C LEU A 451 -12.04 -5.17 6.28
N THR A 452 -12.94 -5.37 7.22
CA THR A 452 -14.36 -5.56 6.97
C THR A 452 -15.14 -4.29 7.27
N THR A 453 -15.83 -3.78 6.25
CA THR A 453 -16.74 -2.63 6.38
C THR A 453 -18.19 -2.98 6.06
N GLY A 454 -18.46 -4.22 5.65
CA GLY A 454 -19.78 -4.78 5.37
C GLY A 454 -20.21 -5.87 6.36
N ILE A 455 -21.09 -6.76 5.88
CA ILE A 455 -21.65 -7.88 6.66
C ILE A 455 -20.78 -9.14 6.57
N GLY A 456 -19.99 -9.28 5.49
CA GLY A 456 -19.06 -10.40 5.32
C GLY A 456 -17.94 -10.36 6.36
N SER A 457 -17.37 -11.51 6.70
CA SER A 457 -16.33 -11.61 7.72
C SER A 457 -14.96 -11.19 7.18
N GLY A 458 -14.13 -10.65 8.06
CA GLY A 458 -12.72 -10.39 7.82
C GLY A 458 -11.94 -11.69 7.86
N ALA A 459 -10.93 -11.79 7.01
CA ALA A 459 -10.04 -12.94 7.01
C ALA A 459 -8.75 -12.67 7.79
N SER A 460 -8.03 -13.74 8.07
CA SER A 460 -6.85 -13.72 8.92
C SER A 460 -5.63 -13.12 8.22
N VAL A 461 -4.73 -12.55 9.04
CA VAL A 461 -3.41 -12.09 8.64
C VAL A 461 -2.37 -12.99 9.30
N THR A 462 -1.56 -13.69 8.51
CA THR A 462 -0.52 -14.60 9.01
C THR A 462 0.84 -14.17 8.49
N ILE A 463 1.76 -13.88 9.41
CA ILE A 463 3.13 -13.47 9.13
C ILE A 463 4.09 -14.51 9.69
N ASN A 464 4.84 -15.17 8.81
CA ASN A 464 5.88 -16.13 9.14
C ASN A 464 7.23 -15.57 8.70
N ALA A 465 8.07 -15.14 9.66
CA ALA A 465 9.41 -14.63 9.37
C ALA A 465 10.47 -15.46 10.08
N THR A 466 11.40 -16.08 9.35
CA THR A 466 12.39 -16.98 9.96
C THR A 466 13.51 -16.26 10.73
N ASN A 467 13.61 -14.93 10.63
CA ASN A 467 14.59 -14.12 11.35
C ASN A 467 13.94 -12.99 12.18
N SER A 468 13.23 -12.04 11.55
CA SER A 468 12.63 -10.93 12.31
C SER A 468 11.40 -10.29 11.65
N VAL A 469 10.55 -9.69 12.49
CA VAL A 469 9.46 -8.79 12.11
C VAL A 469 9.63 -7.48 12.85
N LYS A 470 9.66 -6.36 12.12
CA LYS A 470 9.82 -5.02 12.72
C LYS A 470 8.77 -4.06 12.18
N LEU A 471 7.97 -3.50 13.08
CA LEU A 471 7.12 -2.36 12.84
C LEU A 471 7.78 -1.16 13.51
N THR A 472 8.12 -0.13 12.73
CA THR A 472 8.82 1.03 13.26
C THR A 472 8.29 2.33 12.67
N THR A 473 8.65 3.40 13.34
CA THR A 473 8.47 4.78 12.90
C THR A 473 9.81 5.48 13.08
N SER A 474 10.26 6.23 12.09
CA SER A 474 11.49 7.00 12.15
C SER A 474 11.37 8.13 13.16
N ALA A 475 12.49 8.47 13.81
CA ALA A 475 12.55 9.58 14.77
C ALA A 475 12.13 10.91 14.13
N GLU A 476 12.38 11.09 12.82
CA GLU A 476 11.94 12.27 12.08
C GLU A 476 10.41 12.38 12.04
N LEU A 477 9.70 11.29 11.76
CA LEU A 477 8.23 11.29 11.75
C LEU A 477 7.62 11.37 13.14
N ILE A 478 8.22 10.72 14.15
CA ILE A 478 7.78 10.81 15.54
C ILE A 478 7.77 12.26 16.03
N ASN A 479 8.77 13.04 15.61
CA ASN A 479 8.92 14.44 16.00
C ASN A 479 8.31 15.42 14.96
N SER A 480 7.57 14.93 13.97
CA SER A 480 6.94 15.76 12.95
C SER A 480 5.53 16.20 13.38
N GLU A 481 5.08 17.36 12.91
CA GLU A 481 3.68 17.82 13.05
C GLU A 481 2.75 17.26 11.95
N ILE A 482 3.23 16.30 11.16
CA ILE A 482 2.47 15.72 10.07
C ILE A 482 1.47 14.73 10.66
N ASP A 483 0.19 14.87 10.33
CA ASP A 483 -0.78 13.79 10.53
C ASP A 483 -0.52 12.70 9.47
N TYR A 484 -0.14 11.51 9.92
CA TYR A 484 0.06 10.34 9.07
C TYR A 484 -0.53 9.09 9.71
N ILE A 485 -0.70 8.05 8.90
CA ILE A 485 -1.04 6.71 9.40
C ILE A 485 0.27 5.98 9.67
N ALA A 486 0.50 5.63 10.93
CA ALA A 486 1.67 4.85 11.33
C ALA A 486 1.64 3.41 10.81
N SER A 487 2.78 2.72 10.90
CA SER A 487 2.88 1.32 10.52
C SER A 487 1.93 0.46 11.36
N TYR A 488 1.13 -0.38 10.69
CA TYR A 488 -0.01 -1.06 11.33
C TYR A 488 -0.30 -2.42 10.70
N PHE A 489 -0.31 -3.46 11.53
CA PHE A 489 -0.80 -4.79 11.16
C PHE A 489 -2.16 -5.02 11.77
N SER A 490 -3.17 -5.32 10.96
CA SER A 490 -4.51 -5.50 11.49
C SER A 490 -5.42 -6.49 10.79
N SER A 491 -6.33 -7.06 11.58
CA SER A 491 -7.60 -7.59 11.08
C SER A 491 -8.74 -6.91 11.81
N GLY A 492 -9.61 -6.20 11.09
CA GLY A 492 -10.58 -5.31 11.72
C GLY A 492 -11.96 -5.31 11.09
N THR A 493 -12.96 -4.95 11.88
CA THR A 493 -14.33 -4.74 11.41
C THR A 493 -14.93 -3.44 11.94
N VAL A 494 -15.76 -2.78 11.13
CA VAL A 494 -16.50 -1.57 11.52
C VAL A 494 -18.01 -1.73 11.38
N SER A 495 -18.49 -2.94 11.08
CA SER A 495 -19.92 -3.24 10.84
C SER A 495 -20.29 -4.59 11.47
N THR A 496 -21.16 -5.39 10.85
CA THR A 496 -21.71 -6.63 11.45
C THR A 496 -20.85 -7.88 11.25
N GLY A 497 -19.98 -7.92 10.24
CA GLY A 497 -19.06 -9.04 10.04
C GLY A 497 -17.99 -9.11 11.11
N ASN A 498 -17.54 -10.30 11.50
CA ASN A 498 -16.46 -10.47 12.49
C ASN A 498 -15.10 -10.13 11.87
N ALA A 499 -14.13 -9.69 12.66
CA ALA A 499 -12.74 -9.61 12.23
C ALA A 499 -12.09 -11.00 12.20
N GLY A 500 -11.04 -11.16 11.41
CA GLY A 500 -10.20 -12.36 11.41
C GLY A 500 -9.12 -12.33 12.48
N ASN A 501 -8.33 -13.39 12.55
CA ASN A 501 -7.20 -13.49 13.49
C ASN A 501 -5.93 -12.88 12.91
N LEU A 502 -4.98 -12.53 13.78
CA LEU A 502 -3.66 -12.05 13.40
C LEU A 502 -2.60 -12.93 14.07
N THR A 503 -1.77 -13.60 13.28
CA THR A 503 -0.69 -14.45 13.77
C THR A 503 0.67 -13.94 13.32
N VAL A 504 1.61 -13.80 14.26
CA VAL A 504 3.02 -13.45 13.99
C VAL A 504 3.93 -14.54 14.55
N ASN A 505 4.65 -15.22 13.67
CA ASN A 505 5.66 -16.23 14.01
C ASN A 505 7.04 -15.73 13.58
N THR A 506 7.93 -15.47 14.55
CA THR A 506 9.28 -15.00 14.23
C THR A 506 10.25 -15.12 15.40
N PRO A 507 11.57 -15.32 15.23
CA PRO A 507 12.49 -15.24 16.36
C PRO A 507 12.50 -13.89 17.08
N ASP A 508 12.39 -12.78 16.35
CA ASP A 508 12.51 -11.41 16.91
C ASP A 508 11.36 -10.52 16.40
N LEU A 509 10.50 -10.06 17.31
CA LEU A 509 9.41 -9.12 17.01
C LEU A 509 9.66 -7.78 17.69
N VAL A 510 9.66 -6.69 16.90
CA VAL A 510 9.67 -5.32 17.40
C VAL A 510 8.40 -4.60 16.97
N VAL A 511 7.63 -4.12 17.94
CA VAL A 511 6.50 -3.20 17.77
C VAL A 511 6.93 -1.84 18.33
N GLY A 512 7.50 -1.00 17.47
CA GLY A 512 8.10 0.29 17.84
C GLY A 512 7.07 1.37 18.18
N GLU A 513 7.55 2.51 18.66
CA GLU A 513 6.72 3.66 19.05
C GLU A 513 5.75 4.09 17.92
N VAL A 514 4.53 4.47 18.31
CA VAL A 514 3.44 4.91 17.42
C VAL A 514 2.90 3.81 16.48
N THR A 515 3.52 2.62 16.43
CA THR A 515 3.05 1.49 15.62
C THR A 515 2.10 0.58 16.37
N SER A 516 1.32 -0.24 15.63
CA SER A 516 0.39 -1.16 16.28
C SER A 516 0.17 -2.49 15.56
N VAL A 517 -0.06 -3.53 16.35
CA VAL A 517 -0.55 -4.85 15.92
C VAL A 517 -1.92 -5.05 16.56
N SER A 518 -2.97 -5.20 15.76
CA SER A 518 -4.33 -5.06 16.28
C SER A 518 -5.36 -5.95 15.62
N THR A 519 -6.24 -6.52 16.42
CA THR A 519 -7.52 -7.06 15.97
C THR A 519 -8.64 -6.24 16.60
N SER A 520 -9.49 -5.59 15.81
CA SER A 520 -10.45 -4.64 16.40
C SER A 520 -11.82 -4.66 15.77
N THR A 521 -12.83 -4.39 16.59
CA THR A 521 -14.18 -4.08 16.15
C THR A 521 -14.57 -2.68 16.58
N ARG A 522 -15.23 -1.96 15.67
CA ARG A 522 -15.96 -0.71 15.96
C ARG A 522 -17.46 -0.86 15.70
N GLY A 523 -17.90 -2.09 15.43
CA GLY A 523 -19.24 -2.41 14.96
C GLY A 523 -19.96 -3.41 15.84
N PHE A 524 -20.76 -4.26 15.20
CA PHE A 524 -21.54 -5.31 15.86
C PHE A 524 -20.83 -6.66 15.83
N GLY A 525 -19.96 -6.91 14.85
CA GLY A 525 -19.15 -8.13 14.78
C GLY A 525 -18.01 -8.12 15.80
N SER A 526 -17.55 -9.30 16.22
CA SER A 526 -16.48 -9.42 17.22
C SER A 526 -15.08 -9.23 16.61
N ALA A 527 -14.12 -8.80 17.43
CA ALA A 527 -12.71 -8.80 17.06
C ALA A 527 -12.13 -10.23 17.09
N GLY A 528 -11.04 -10.47 16.35
CA GLY A 528 -10.34 -11.76 16.34
C GLY A 528 -9.23 -11.85 17.39
N THR A 529 -8.53 -12.98 17.39
CA THR A 529 -7.38 -13.24 18.28
C THR A 529 -6.06 -12.78 17.67
N ILE A 530 -5.17 -12.26 18.52
CA ILE A 530 -3.76 -12.04 18.20
C ILE A 530 -2.93 -13.17 18.80
N ASP A 531 -2.18 -13.89 17.97
CA ASP A 531 -1.22 -14.91 18.41
C ASP A 531 0.21 -14.50 18.01
N ILE A 532 1.06 -14.24 19.00
CA ILE A 532 2.48 -13.90 18.80
C ILE A 532 3.32 -15.05 19.34
N ASN A 533 4.09 -15.69 18.46
CA ASN A 533 5.06 -16.72 18.82
C ASN A 533 6.46 -16.25 18.44
N ALA A 534 7.27 -15.87 19.43
CA ALA A 534 8.61 -15.35 19.16
C ALA A 534 9.66 -15.69 20.21
N SER A 535 10.95 -15.64 19.88
CA SER A 535 11.98 -15.83 20.92
C SER A 535 12.16 -14.57 21.78
N ASN A 536 12.06 -13.39 21.16
CA ASN A 536 12.09 -12.09 21.81
C ASN A 536 10.99 -11.20 21.25
N VAL A 537 10.32 -10.46 22.14
CA VAL A 537 9.28 -9.48 21.79
C VAL A 537 9.60 -8.17 22.49
N GLU A 538 9.67 -7.09 21.71
CA GLU A 538 9.80 -5.72 22.19
C GLU A 538 8.58 -4.91 21.77
N VAL A 539 7.92 -4.25 22.74
CA VAL A 539 6.74 -3.42 22.52
C VAL A 539 6.97 -2.03 23.11
N SER A 540 7.13 -1.03 22.24
CA SER A 540 7.04 0.39 22.58
C SER A 540 5.82 1.07 21.92
N GLY A 541 5.17 0.40 20.97
CA GLY A 541 3.87 0.76 20.40
C GLY A 541 2.71 0.05 21.11
N SER A 542 1.72 -0.44 20.35
CA SER A 542 0.60 -1.20 20.92
C SER A 542 0.38 -2.59 20.28
N VAL A 543 0.04 -3.55 21.12
CA VAL A 543 -0.51 -4.86 20.71
C VAL A 543 -1.88 -4.99 21.34
N GLN A 544 -2.96 -4.95 20.55
CA GLN A 544 -4.30 -4.80 21.12
C GLN A 544 -5.39 -5.60 20.41
N SER A 545 -6.22 -6.30 21.18
CA SER A 545 -7.52 -6.79 20.69
C SER A 545 -8.63 -5.95 21.30
N SER A 546 -9.47 -5.27 20.51
CA SER A 546 -10.34 -4.25 21.09
C SER A 546 -11.70 -4.07 20.42
N ALA A 547 -12.73 -3.87 21.24
CA ALA A 547 -14.01 -3.29 20.85
C ALA A 547 -14.01 -1.81 21.23
N VAL A 548 -13.82 -0.92 20.26
CA VAL A 548 -13.59 0.52 20.48
C VAL A 548 -14.69 1.34 19.86
N LYS A 549 -15.12 2.42 20.52
CA LYS A 549 -16.11 3.33 19.97
C LYS A 549 -15.65 3.90 18.64
N ALA A 550 -16.57 3.92 17.67
CA ALA A 550 -16.32 4.54 16.38
C ALA A 550 -16.20 6.06 16.57
N SER A 551 -15.20 6.69 15.95
CA SER A 551 -15.16 8.16 15.87
C SER A 551 -16.40 8.68 15.14
N THR A 552 -16.79 9.93 15.38
CA THR A 552 -17.94 10.53 14.67
C THR A 552 -17.80 10.41 13.14
N ASP A 553 -16.58 10.51 12.61
CA ASP A 553 -16.33 10.31 11.18
C ASP A 553 -16.48 8.86 10.76
N THR A 554 -16.00 7.91 11.57
CA THR A 554 -16.20 6.47 11.32
C THR A 554 -17.69 6.12 11.31
N GLN A 555 -18.47 6.68 12.23
CA GLN A 555 -19.93 6.51 12.29
C GLN A 555 -20.60 7.06 11.02
N LYS A 556 -20.25 8.29 10.62
CA LYS A 556 -20.83 8.92 9.42
C LYS A 556 -20.45 8.22 8.13
N VAL A 557 -19.18 7.78 8.01
CA VAL A 557 -18.70 7.08 6.84
C VAL A 557 -19.33 5.69 6.84
N PHE A 558 -19.00 4.83 7.78
CA PHE A 558 -19.31 3.40 7.72
C PHE A 558 -20.67 2.99 8.30
N GLY A 559 -21.44 3.91 8.88
CA GLY A 559 -22.68 3.56 9.58
C GLY A 559 -22.42 2.77 10.87
N ALA A 560 -21.22 2.88 11.43
CA ALA A 560 -20.86 2.22 12.67
C ALA A 560 -21.69 2.78 13.84
N PRO A 561 -22.11 1.93 14.80
CA PRO A 561 -22.83 2.40 15.97
C PRO A 561 -21.91 3.27 16.86
N PRO A 562 -22.47 4.23 17.63
CA PRO A 562 -21.70 5.03 18.59
C PRO A 562 -21.05 4.20 19.70
N VAL A 563 -21.66 3.07 20.04
CA VAL A 563 -21.15 2.10 21.01
C VAL A 563 -21.15 0.73 20.33
N PRO A 564 -19.99 0.05 20.22
CA PRO A 564 -19.91 -1.27 19.61
C PRO A 564 -20.63 -2.30 20.49
N SER A 565 -21.17 -3.34 19.87
CA SER A 565 -21.75 -4.48 20.59
C SER A 565 -20.97 -5.78 20.39
N GLY A 566 -20.02 -5.80 19.45
CA GLY A 566 -19.13 -6.94 19.25
C GLY A 566 -18.13 -7.05 20.39
N SER A 567 -17.78 -8.28 20.76
CA SER A 567 -16.80 -8.52 21.82
C SER A 567 -15.38 -8.25 21.31
N PRO A 568 -14.45 -7.78 22.16
CA PRO A 568 -13.02 -7.92 21.87
C PRO A 568 -12.65 -9.39 21.76
N GLY A 569 -11.49 -9.66 21.15
CA GLY A 569 -10.92 -11.00 21.08
C GLY A 569 -9.86 -11.22 22.17
N GLU A 570 -8.91 -12.10 21.87
CA GLU A 570 -7.84 -12.46 22.79
C GLU A 570 -6.47 -11.95 22.29
N VAL A 571 -5.53 -11.82 23.21
CA VAL A 571 -4.10 -11.61 22.91
C VAL A 571 -3.29 -12.70 23.59
N ASN A 572 -2.60 -13.52 22.80
CA ASN A 572 -1.73 -14.59 23.25
C ASN A 572 -0.29 -14.28 22.84
N ILE A 573 0.61 -14.19 23.81
CA ILE A 573 2.05 -13.97 23.57
C ILE A 573 2.83 -15.13 24.16
N ASN A 574 3.48 -15.92 23.31
CA ASN A 574 4.39 -16.98 23.69
C ASN A 574 5.80 -16.58 23.31
N THR A 575 6.66 -16.33 24.32
CA THR A 575 8.02 -15.87 24.06
C THR A 575 9.10 -16.32 25.03
N GLY A 576 10.37 -16.14 24.65
CA GLY A 576 11.49 -16.24 25.58
C GLY A 576 11.58 -14.98 26.44
N THR A 577 11.58 -13.80 25.82
CA THR A 577 11.65 -12.52 26.53
C THR A 577 10.59 -11.56 26.01
N LEU A 578 9.86 -10.92 26.92
CA LEU A 578 8.93 -9.84 26.61
C LEU A 578 9.39 -8.56 27.31
N ARG A 579 9.72 -7.54 26.53
CA ARG A 579 9.99 -6.19 27.04
C ARG A 579 8.92 -5.22 26.53
N ILE A 580 8.20 -4.60 27.44
CA ILE A 580 7.27 -3.50 27.13
C ILE A 580 7.87 -2.24 27.71
N ALA A 581 8.11 -1.21 26.90
CA ALA A 581 8.79 -0.01 27.34
C ALA A 581 8.20 1.28 26.77
N ASN A 582 8.58 2.42 27.34
CA ASN A 582 8.32 3.76 26.80
C ASN A 582 6.84 4.03 26.49
N GLY A 583 5.95 3.64 27.40
CA GLY A 583 4.50 3.79 27.20
C GLY A 583 3.88 2.70 26.32
N GLY A 584 4.65 1.70 25.91
CA GLY A 584 4.16 0.55 25.17
C GLY A 584 3.03 -0.18 25.90
N GLN A 585 2.10 -0.73 25.13
CA GLN A 585 0.88 -1.34 25.65
C GLN A 585 0.59 -2.70 25.03
N VAL A 586 0.24 -3.67 25.86
CA VAL A 586 -0.42 -4.91 25.44
C VAL A 586 -1.80 -4.92 26.07
N SER A 587 -2.87 -4.96 25.28
CA SER A 587 -4.20 -4.79 25.83
C SER A 587 -5.32 -5.58 25.19
N VAL A 588 -6.32 -5.91 26.00
CA VAL A 588 -7.67 -6.24 25.55
C VAL A 588 -8.63 -5.20 26.12
N THR A 589 -9.44 -4.57 25.26
CA THR A 589 -10.27 -3.43 25.67
C THR A 589 -11.68 -3.55 25.13
N ASN A 590 -12.67 -3.32 25.99
CA ASN A 590 -14.08 -3.25 25.60
C ASN A 590 -14.71 -1.91 26.03
N GLU A 591 -14.93 -1.03 25.07
CA GLU A 591 -15.71 0.21 25.25
C GLU A 591 -17.18 0.06 24.88
N GLY A 592 -17.58 -1.16 24.50
CA GLY A 592 -18.89 -1.53 24.01
C GLY A 592 -19.86 -1.97 25.10
N THR A 593 -20.99 -2.51 24.64
CA THR A 593 -22.03 -3.11 25.50
C THR A 593 -21.87 -4.61 25.70
N SER A 594 -20.87 -5.25 25.08
CA SER A 594 -20.59 -6.67 25.33
C SER A 594 -20.20 -6.88 26.79
N THR A 595 -20.55 -8.03 27.36
CA THR A 595 -20.31 -8.32 28.78
C THR A 595 -18.90 -8.83 29.08
N ASP A 596 -18.07 -9.09 28.07
CA ASP A 596 -16.74 -9.67 28.19
C ASP A 596 -15.68 -8.70 27.64
N ALA A 597 -14.62 -8.42 28.40
CA ALA A 597 -13.51 -7.56 27.97
C ALA A 597 -12.37 -8.32 27.27
N GLY A 598 -12.55 -9.62 27.02
CA GLY A 598 -11.57 -10.48 26.36
C GLY A 598 -10.51 -11.00 27.33
N LYS A 599 -9.55 -11.75 26.78
CA LYS A 599 -8.51 -12.43 27.56
C LYS A 599 -7.12 -12.09 27.05
N LEU A 600 -6.21 -11.87 27.98
CA LEU A 600 -4.79 -11.66 27.70
C LEU A 600 -3.98 -12.79 28.36
N THR A 601 -3.26 -13.56 27.54
CA THR A 601 -2.40 -14.67 28.00
C THR A 601 -0.96 -14.41 27.61
N ILE A 602 -0.04 -14.39 28.58
CA ILE A 602 1.40 -14.28 28.32
C ILE A 602 2.13 -15.47 28.93
N HIS A 603 2.83 -16.20 28.08
CA HIS A 603 3.82 -17.20 28.49
C HIS A 603 5.20 -16.71 28.08
N ALA A 604 6.03 -16.33 29.04
CA ALA A 604 7.39 -15.86 28.77
C ALA A 604 8.39 -16.32 29.81
N ARG A 605 9.67 -16.52 29.46
CA ARG A 605 10.69 -16.78 30.50
C ARG A 605 10.87 -15.56 31.39
N SER A 606 11.04 -14.39 30.78
CA SER A 606 11.22 -13.10 31.46
C SER A 606 10.31 -12.06 30.86
N ILE A 607 9.66 -11.28 31.73
CA ILE A 607 8.80 -10.15 31.37
C ILE A 607 9.31 -8.91 32.10
N THR A 608 9.53 -7.83 31.35
CA THR A 608 9.90 -6.53 31.90
C THR A 608 8.99 -5.46 31.34
N LEU A 609 8.31 -4.73 32.24
CA LEU A 609 7.58 -3.52 31.92
C LEU A 609 8.37 -2.34 32.47
N ASP A 610 8.67 -1.37 31.63
CA ASP A 610 9.51 -0.23 31.96
C ASP A 610 8.91 1.09 31.46
N ASN A 611 9.10 2.17 32.21
CA ASN A 611 8.75 3.54 31.80
C ASN A 611 7.31 3.71 31.26
N LYS A 612 6.32 3.70 32.17
CA LYS A 612 4.89 3.95 31.89
C LYS A 612 4.23 2.90 31.00
N SER A 613 4.80 1.71 30.89
CA SER A 613 4.23 0.63 30.10
C SER A 613 3.07 -0.08 30.79
N SER A 614 2.22 -0.74 29.99
CA SER A 614 1.01 -1.38 30.50
C SER A 614 0.66 -2.73 29.86
N ILE A 615 0.13 -3.62 30.71
CA ILE A 615 -0.65 -4.81 30.31
C ILE A 615 -2.07 -4.58 30.84
N THR A 616 -3.05 -4.46 29.94
CA THR A 616 -4.38 -3.98 30.34
C THR A 616 -5.50 -4.85 29.79
N ALA A 617 -6.45 -5.22 30.64
CA ALA A 617 -7.69 -5.89 30.27
C ALA A 617 -8.88 -5.07 30.78
N ALA A 618 -9.20 -3.98 30.09
CA ALA A 618 -10.13 -2.95 30.59
C ALA A 618 -11.53 -3.07 29.97
N THR A 619 -12.55 -2.73 30.76
CA THR A 619 -13.93 -2.63 30.29
C THR A 619 -14.64 -1.36 30.73
N ALA A 620 -15.48 -0.82 29.85
CA ALA A 620 -16.44 0.22 30.16
C ALA A 620 -17.73 -0.34 30.81
N SER A 621 -18.15 -1.56 30.45
CA SER A 621 -19.34 -2.21 31.00
C SER A 621 -19.24 -3.74 30.98
N GLY A 622 -19.91 -4.45 31.90
CA GLY A 622 -19.83 -5.92 32.00
C GLY A 622 -18.73 -6.43 32.93
N GLU A 623 -18.27 -7.66 32.73
CA GLU A 623 -17.14 -8.23 33.48
C GLU A 623 -15.81 -7.72 32.89
N GLY A 624 -14.86 -7.37 33.75
CA GLY A 624 -13.51 -7.00 33.33
C GLY A 624 -12.77 -8.18 32.71
N GLY A 625 -11.82 -7.88 31.82
CA GLY A 625 -11.08 -8.92 31.09
C GLY A 625 -10.09 -9.63 31.99
N ASN A 626 -9.77 -10.88 31.66
CA ASN A 626 -8.85 -11.70 32.46
C ASN A 626 -7.42 -11.59 31.93
N ILE A 627 -6.46 -11.48 32.85
CA ILE A 627 -5.02 -11.45 32.56
C ILE A 627 -4.36 -12.66 33.18
N ASP A 628 -3.83 -13.55 32.34
CA ASP A 628 -3.08 -14.73 32.74
C ASP A 628 -1.60 -14.55 32.36
N ILE A 629 -0.71 -14.51 33.36
CA ILE A 629 0.73 -14.37 33.16
C ILE A 629 1.47 -15.56 33.76
N ASN A 630 2.26 -16.23 32.93
CA ASN A 630 3.19 -17.28 33.33
C ASN A 630 4.63 -16.87 32.99
N SER A 631 5.49 -16.79 34.01
CA SER A 631 6.90 -16.46 33.82
C SER A 631 7.87 -17.09 34.82
N GLN A 632 9.18 -16.94 34.58
CA GLN A 632 10.17 -17.13 35.63
C GLN A 632 10.42 -15.81 36.35
N ASP A 633 10.56 -14.72 35.58
CA ASP A 633 10.81 -13.39 36.11
C ASP A 633 9.77 -12.39 35.57
N LEU A 634 9.11 -11.65 36.46
CA LEU A 634 8.22 -10.53 36.14
C LEU A 634 8.67 -9.28 36.89
N GLN A 635 9.08 -8.26 36.14
CA GLN A 635 9.62 -7.01 36.68
C GLN A 635 8.84 -5.81 36.17
N LEU A 636 8.37 -4.97 37.09
CA LEU A 636 7.69 -3.72 36.80
C LEU A 636 8.52 -2.54 37.32
N HIS A 637 8.81 -1.59 36.45
CA HIS A 637 9.45 -0.32 36.76
C HIS A 637 8.55 0.80 36.21
N ASN A 638 7.99 1.62 37.11
CA ASN A 638 7.04 2.68 36.76
C ASN A 638 5.95 2.24 35.77
N SER A 639 5.36 1.07 36.01
CA SER A 639 4.50 0.39 35.04
C SER A 639 3.26 -0.25 35.68
N THR A 640 2.28 -0.63 34.86
CA THR A 640 0.97 -1.10 35.35
C THR A 640 0.51 -2.40 34.69
N ILE A 641 0.00 -3.33 35.50
CA ILE A 641 -0.84 -4.44 35.04
C ILE A 641 -2.26 -4.17 35.57
N SER A 642 -3.27 -4.09 34.70
CA SER A 642 -4.60 -3.63 35.10
C SER A 642 -5.73 -4.38 34.41
N ALA A 643 -6.60 -5.01 35.18
CA ALA A 643 -7.90 -5.53 34.78
C ALA A 643 -9.05 -4.62 35.29
N THR A 644 -8.81 -3.31 35.36
CA THR A 644 -9.74 -2.35 35.97
C THR A 644 -10.96 -2.10 35.08
N ALA A 645 -12.14 -2.01 35.70
CA ALA A 645 -13.38 -1.54 35.06
C ALA A 645 -13.66 -0.07 35.41
N GLU A 646 -13.71 0.79 34.40
CA GLU A 646 -13.83 2.25 34.57
C GLU A 646 -15.28 2.75 34.64
N GLY A 647 -16.26 1.93 34.23
CA GLY A 647 -17.69 2.28 34.25
C GLY A 647 -18.52 1.43 35.20
N ASN A 648 -19.61 0.87 34.67
CA ASN A 648 -20.55 0.03 35.43
C ASN A 648 -20.10 -1.43 35.58
N GLY A 649 -18.94 -1.78 35.04
CA GLY A 649 -18.43 -3.13 35.03
C GLY A 649 -17.77 -3.57 36.34
N ASN A 650 -17.61 -4.88 36.50
CA ASN A 650 -16.80 -5.49 37.56
C ASN A 650 -15.32 -5.52 37.15
N GLY A 651 -14.40 -5.43 38.11
CA GLY A 651 -12.98 -5.63 37.85
C GLY A 651 -12.73 -7.07 37.35
N GLY A 652 -11.81 -7.23 36.40
CA GLY A 652 -11.43 -8.54 35.86
C GLY A 652 -10.44 -9.28 36.76
N ASN A 653 -10.19 -10.56 36.48
CA ASN A 653 -9.26 -11.34 37.27
C ASN A 653 -7.83 -11.26 36.72
N ILE A 654 -6.86 -11.29 37.63
CA ILE A 654 -5.43 -11.30 37.31
C ILE A 654 -4.81 -12.52 37.98
N ASP A 655 -4.35 -13.47 37.18
CA ASP A 655 -3.67 -14.67 37.62
C ASP A 655 -2.20 -14.62 37.18
N ILE A 656 -1.29 -14.51 38.16
CA ILE A 656 0.16 -14.44 37.93
C ILE A 656 0.82 -15.67 38.53
N THR A 657 1.55 -16.41 37.71
CA THR A 657 2.45 -17.49 38.15
C THR A 657 3.87 -17.11 37.75
N THR A 658 4.75 -16.89 38.73
CA THR A 658 6.13 -16.50 38.49
C THR A 658 7.10 -17.06 39.54
N GLN A 659 8.41 -17.07 39.29
CA GLN A 659 9.38 -17.35 40.35
C GLN A 659 9.71 -16.06 41.10
N LEU A 660 9.96 -14.98 40.36
CA LEU A 660 10.29 -13.66 40.91
C LEU A 660 9.32 -12.60 40.41
N LEU A 661 8.65 -11.90 41.33
CA LEU A 661 7.86 -10.71 41.05
C LEU A 661 8.51 -9.47 41.70
N THR A 662 8.85 -8.47 40.90
CA THR A 662 9.33 -7.18 41.42
C THR A 662 8.49 -6.01 40.91
N GLY A 663 8.21 -5.04 41.79
CA GLY A 663 7.53 -3.79 41.46
C GLY A 663 8.26 -2.60 42.07
N SER A 664 8.66 -1.65 41.24
CA SER A 664 9.40 -0.46 41.65
C SER A 664 8.87 0.83 41.01
N GLU A 665 9.22 1.97 41.59
CA GLU A 665 8.96 3.31 41.00
C GLU A 665 7.48 3.59 40.70
N ASN A 666 6.58 3.44 41.68
CA ASN A 666 5.12 3.58 41.52
C ASN A 666 4.47 2.53 40.61
N SER A 667 5.01 1.31 40.58
CA SER A 667 4.39 0.23 39.81
C SER A 667 3.10 -0.28 40.46
N SER A 668 2.16 -0.77 39.64
CA SER A 668 0.87 -1.23 40.17
C SER A 668 0.29 -2.44 39.47
N ILE A 669 -0.40 -3.29 40.26
CA ILE A 669 -1.24 -4.40 39.78
C ILE A 669 -2.66 -4.15 40.27
N LYS A 670 -3.62 -3.98 39.35
CA LYS A 670 -4.95 -3.42 39.65
C LYS A 670 -6.08 -4.25 39.05
N ALA A 671 -7.04 -4.67 39.87
CA ALA A 671 -8.30 -5.30 39.45
C ALA A 671 -9.48 -4.51 40.00
N ASN A 672 -9.43 -3.18 39.87
CA ASN A 672 -10.40 -2.30 40.51
C ASN A 672 -11.73 -2.19 39.74
N ALA A 673 -12.75 -1.65 40.40
CA ALA A 673 -14.00 -1.23 39.78
C ALA A 673 -14.46 0.14 40.31
N VAL A 674 -15.26 0.86 39.53
CA VAL A 674 -15.91 2.09 39.99
C VAL A 674 -17.28 1.76 40.61
N ILE A 675 -18.20 1.22 39.80
CA ILE A 675 -19.57 0.88 40.23
C ILE A 675 -19.74 -0.61 40.51
N GLY A 676 -19.17 -1.49 39.67
CA GLY A 676 -19.23 -2.94 39.88
C GLY A 676 -18.36 -3.41 41.04
N ASN A 677 -18.28 -4.72 41.25
CA ASN A 677 -17.39 -5.31 42.26
C ASN A 677 -15.94 -5.31 41.77
N GLY A 678 -14.98 -5.19 42.68
CA GLY A 678 -13.56 -5.42 42.36
C GLY A 678 -13.31 -6.87 41.95
N GLY A 679 -12.30 -7.08 41.11
CA GLY A 679 -11.92 -8.41 40.60
C GLY A 679 -11.05 -9.21 41.56
N ASN A 680 -10.55 -10.37 41.13
CA ASN A 680 -9.65 -11.17 41.96
C ASN A 680 -8.23 -11.15 41.41
N ILE A 681 -7.25 -10.94 42.29
CA ILE A 681 -5.83 -11.02 41.97
C ILE A 681 -5.25 -12.23 42.70
N ASN A 682 -4.80 -13.24 41.96
CA ASN A 682 -4.08 -14.39 42.52
C ASN A 682 -2.63 -14.38 42.03
N ILE A 683 -1.69 -14.37 42.96
CA ILE A 683 -0.24 -14.36 42.67
C ILE A 683 0.38 -15.60 43.30
N ASN A 684 0.92 -16.48 42.46
CA ASN A 684 1.77 -17.59 42.86
C ASN A 684 3.21 -17.24 42.52
N ALA A 685 3.99 -16.79 43.53
CA ALA A 685 5.38 -16.35 43.37
C ALA A 685 6.30 -17.08 44.35
N GLN A 686 7.59 -17.27 44.04
CA GLN A 686 8.55 -17.72 45.07
C GLN A 686 9.12 -16.52 45.84
N ILE A 687 9.38 -15.43 45.14
CA ILE A 687 9.92 -14.18 45.68
C ILE A 687 9.06 -13.01 45.21
N LEU A 688 8.71 -12.11 46.13
CA LEU A 688 7.97 -10.88 45.84
C LEU A 688 8.66 -9.69 46.50
N PHE A 689 9.00 -8.67 45.72
CA PHE A 689 9.57 -7.41 46.21
C PHE A 689 8.83 -6.20 45.62
N PHE A 690 8.26 -5.35 46.47
CA PHE A 690 7.65 -4.09 46.04
C PHE A 690 8.29 -2.92 46.79
N SER A 691 8.58 -1.84 46.06
CA SER A 691 8.94 -0.57 46.66
C SER A 691 7.74 0.04 47.43
N PRO A 692 7.95 0.88 48.45
CA PRO A 692 6.86 1.42 49.28
C PRO A 692 5.79 2.23 48.54
N ASP A 693 6.13 2.76 47.37
CA ASP A 693 5.30 3.54 46.46
C ASP A 693 4.55 2.66 45.43
N SER A 694 4.84 1.36 45.38
CA SER A 694 4.18 0.39 44.49
C SER A 694 3.08 -0.38 45.22
N PHE A 695 1.98 -0.72 44.53
CA PHE A 695 0.79 -1.30 45.19
C PHE A 695 0.01 -2.32 44.36
N ILE A 696 -0.71 -3.20 45.07
CA ILE A 696 -1.62 -4.20 44.51
C ILE A 696 -3.02 -3.92 45.08
N THR A 697 -4.04 -3.82 44.22
CA THR A 697 -5.40 -3.46 44.66
C THR A 697 -6.48 -4.06 43.78
N ALA A 698 -7.56 -4.50 44.41
CA ALA A 698 -8.75 -5.04 43.76
C ALA A 698 -10.01 -4.38 44.34
N SER A 699 -9.95 -3.08 44.61
CA SER A 699 -11.00 -2.33 45.31
C SER A 699 -12.17 -1.92 44.41
N SER A 700 -13.31 -1.62 45.02
CA SER A 700 -14.44 -0.96 44.37
C SER A 700 -14.83 0.33 45.09
N GLN A 701 -15.21 1.38 44.33
CA GLN A 701 -15.65 2.64 44.94
C GLN A 701 -17.09 2.56 45.49
N LEU A 702 -17.98 1.90 44.75
CA LEU A 702 -19.42 1.80 45.07
C LEU A 702 -19.93 0.36 45.17
N GLY A 703 -19.17 -0.62 44.68
CA GLY A 703 -19.44 -2.04 44.80
C GLY A 703 -18.66 -2.69 45.95
N VAL A 704 -18.55 -4.03 45.90
CA VAL A 704 -17.79 -4.80 46.88
C VAL A 704 -16.33 -4.89 46.44
N ASP A 705 -15.39 -4.73 47.38
CA ASP A 705 -13.97 -4.99 47.14
C ASP A 705 -13.76 -6.46 46.74
N GLY A 706 -12.90 -6.65 45.74
CA GLY A 706 -12.41 -7.95 45.31
C GLY A 706 -11.31 -8.50 46.21
N THR A 707 -10.74 -9.64 45.82
CA THR A 707 -9.75 -10.35 46.65
C THR A 707 -8.33 -10.23 46.09
N VAL A 708 -7.34 -10.19 46.99
CA VAL A 708 -5.91 -10.26 46.64
C VAL A 708 -5.30 -11.42 47.41
N ASN A 709 -4.96 -12.50 46.72
CA ASN A 709 -4.37 -13.71 47.28
C ASN A 709 -2.92 -13.85 46.79
N ILE A 710 -1.97 -14.01 47.71
CA ILE A 710 -0.55 -14.19 47.39
C ILE A 710 -0.06 -15.48 48.04
N ASN A 711 0.41 -16.41 47.22
CA ASN A 711 0.91 -17.72 47.62
C ASN A 711 2.41 -17.85 47.33
N PHE A 712 3.18 -18.21 48.36
CA PHE A 712 4.63 -18.42 48.29
C PHE A 712 4.97 -19.91 48.26
N GLY A 713 4.78 -20.56 47.10
CA GLY A 713 4.74 -22.02 46.94
C GLY A 713 5.62 -22.83 47.92
N ASN A 714 5.01 -23.44 48.93
CA ASN A 714 5.56 -24.39 49.93
C ASN A 714 6.97 -24.13 50.51
N GLN A 715 7.51 -22.92 50.42
CA GLN A 715 8.78 -22.55 51.03
C GLN A 715 8.52 -21.63 52.23
N ASP A 716 9.24 -21.87 53.31
CA ASP A 716 9.15 -21.13 54.56
C ASP A 716 9.27 -19.60 54.31
N PRO A 717 8.20 -18.81 54.55
CA PRO A 717 8.19 -17.36 54.28
C PRO A 717 9.21 -16.58 55.09
N THR A 718 9.88 -17.20 56.08
CA THR A 718 10.93 -16.57 56.90
C THR A 718 12.31 -16.53 56.23
N ARG A 719 12.49 -17.17 55.06
CA ARG A 719 13.80 -17.24 54.36
C ARG A 719 13.99 -16.26 53.19
N GLY A 720 12.95 -15.50 52.83
CA GLY A 720 13.03 -14.38 51.89
C GLY A 720 12.55 -13.09 52.55
N VAL A 721 13.30 -11.99 52.43
CA VAL A 721 12.91 -10.69 52.99
C VAL A 721 11.60 -10.24 52.33
N MET A 722 10.54 -10.16 53.14
CA MET A 722 9.19 -9.80 52.71
C MET A 722 8.92 -8.32 52.95
N THR A 723 8.88 -7.51 51.89
CA THR A 723 8.09 -6.26 51.90
C THR A 723 6.81 -6.52 51.13
N VAL A 724 5.75 -6.84 51.87
CA VAL A 724 4.40 -6.96 51.30
C VAL A 724 3.93 -5.55 50.90
N PRO A 725 3.49 -5.34 49.64
CA PRO A 725 3.02 -4.04 49.19
C PRO A 725 1.85 -3.55 50.02
N LYS A 726 1.62 -2.22 50.00
CA LYS A 726 0.42 -1.64 50.59
C LYS A 726 -0.80 -2.12 49.81
N ILE A 727 -1.53 -3.09 50.36
CA ILE A 727 -2.85 -3.46 49.85
C ILE A 727 -3.80 -2.33 50.23
N VAL A 728 -4.26 -1.58 49.24
CA VAL A 728 -5.24 -0.49 49.44
C VAL A 728 -6.63 -1.08 49.23
N GLN A 729 -7.35 -1.33 50.32
CA GLN A 729 -8.79 -1.53 50.33
C GLN A 729 -9.44 -0.17 50.60
N GLN A 730 -10.33 0.28 49.72
CA GLN A 730 -11.08 1.50 49.97
C GLN A 730 -12.28 1.11 50.85
N PRO A 731 -12.49 1.73 52.03
CA PRO A 731 -13.73 1.50 52.75
C PRO A 731 -14.89 1.95 51.84
N PRO A 732 -15.94 1.12 51.65
CA PRO A 732 -17.05 1.46 50.77
C PRO A 732 -17.63 2.80 51.21
N LYS A 733 -17.85 3.72 50.27
CA LYS A 733 -18.66 4.91 50.55
C LYS A 733 -20.06 4.43 50.84
N ILE A 734 -20.42 4.33 52.13
CA ILE A 734 -21.76 3.95 52.56
C ILE A 734 -22.76 4.90 51.89
N ALA A 735 -23.52 4.38 50.92
CA ALA A 735 -24.68 5.06 50.42
C ALA A 735 -25.61 5.31 51.61
N SER A 736 -25.91 6.58 51.89
CA SER A 736 -26.95 6.93 52.85
C SER A 736 -28.25 6.30 52.38
N GLY A 737 -28.65 5.19 53.01
CA GLY A 737 -29.84 4.45 52.62
C GLY A 737 -31.08 5.33 52.70
N CYS A 738 -31.93 5.26 51.68
CA CYS A 738 -33.30 5.77 51.74
C CYS A 738 -33.99 5.18 52.98
N ALA A 739 -34.32 6.04 53.94
CA ALA A 739 -35.18 5.65 55.05
C ALA A 739 -36.58 5.36 54.48
N ALA A 740 -36.96 4.08 54.46
CA ALA A 740 -38.35 3.69 54.33
C ALA A 740 -39.12 4.26 55.52
N GLN A 741 -40.11 5.11 55.24
CA GLN A 741 -41.13 5.47 56.21
C GLN A 741 -41.89 4.20 56.59
N SER A 742 -41.77 3.75 57.84
CA SER A 742 -42.87 3.20 58.64
C SER A 742 -42.39 2.79 60.04
N GLY A 743 -43.10 3.28 61.07
CA GLY A 743 -43.30 2.54 62.31
C GLY A 743 -42.31 2.81 63.45
N THR A 744 -42.72 3.72 64.34
CA THR A 744 -42.37 3.86 65.76
C THR A 744 -41.61 2.69 66.42
N GLY A 745 -40.40 2.95 66.92
CA GLY A 745 -39.70 2.09 67.86
C GLY A 745 -38.35 2.67 68.30
N ARG A 746 -38.26 3.14 69.55
CA ARG A 746 -37.03 3.67 70.18
C ARG A 746 -36.00 2.56 70.42
N ALA A 747 -34.73 2.80 70.07
CA ALA A 747 -33.59 2.24 70.80
C ALA A 747 -32.34 3.11 70.63
N LEU A 748 -31.80 3.58 71.75
CA LEU A 748 -30.56 4.34 71.89
C LEU A 748 -29.33 3.47 71.58
N LEU A 749 -28.28 4.06 71.01
CA LEU A 749 -26.91 3.79 71.47
C LEU A 749 -26.01 5.02 71.20
N ALA A 750 -25.35 5.44 72.28
CA ALA A 750 -24.65 6.70 72.42
C ALA A 750 -23.25 6.69 71.78
N VAL A 751 -22.83 7.85 71.27
CA VAL A 751 -21.41 8.21 71.20
C VAL A 751 -21.26 9.55 71.91
N ALA A 752 -20.64 9.48 73.08
CA ALA A 752 -20.19 10.64 73.84
C ALA A 752 -19.06 11.34 73.06
N ASN A 753 -19.11 12.67 72.99
CA ASN A 753 -17.92 13.50 73.04
C ASN A 753 -18.27 14.87 73.64
N ASN A 754 -17.49 15.23 74.66
CA ASN A 754 -17.60 16.42 75.49
C ASN A 754 -17.41 17.72 74.71
N SER A 755 -18.42 18.59 74.70
CA SER A 755 -18.31 20.07 74.78
C SER A 755 -19.70 20.67 75.03
N PRO A 756 -19.85 21.65 75.94
CA PRO A 756 -21.16 22.20 76.30
C PRO A 756 -21.68 23.20 75.26
N PRO A 757 -22.98 23.20 74.92
CA PRO A 757 -23.60 24.24 74.10
C PRO A 757 -23.99 25.46 74.95
N PRO A 758 -23.93 26.69 74.41
CA PRO A 758 -24.69 27.80 74.96
C PRO A 758 -26.17 27.67 74.55
N ASN A 759 -27.05 27.86 75.53
CA ASN A 759 -28.50 27.70 75.48
C ASN A 759 -29.23 28.97 74.97
N PHE A 760 -30.34 28.73 74.26
CA PHE A 760 -31.67 29.41 74.31
C PHE A 760 -31.71 30.91 73.88
N ASP A 761 -32.68 31.44 73.12
CA ASP A 761 -34.08 31.14 72.84
C ASP A 761 -34.50 31.93 71.58
N GLU A 762 -35.30 31.34 70.68
CA GLU A 762 -36.63 31.89 70.36
C GLU A 762 -37.37 30.96 69.37
N HIS A 763 -38.53 30.52 69.84
CA HIS A 763 -39.54 29.74 69.15
C HIS A 763 -40.62 30.72 68.70
N LEU A 764 -41.16 30.60 67.47
CA LEU A 764 -42.59 30.79 67.15
C LEU A 764 -42.84 30.42 65.67
N ASP A 765 -43.49 29.27 65.48
CA ASP A 765 -44.35 28.92 64.33
C ASP A 765 -45.65 29.78 64.40
N PRO A 766 -46.56 29.93 63.38
CA PRO A 766 -46.95 28.91 62.39
C PRO A 766 -47.32 29.37 60.93
N GLN A 767 -47.09 28.45 59.97
CA GLN A 767 -47.84 28.02 58.73
C GLN A 767 -49.09 28.82 58.20
N PRO A 768 -49.67 28.51 57.01
CA PRO A 768 -49.16 28.23 55.64
C PRO A 768 -50.02 28.88 54.51
N ILE A 769 -49.52 29.09 53.27
CA ILE A 769 -50.40 29.11 52.07
C ILE A 769 -49.71 28.47 50.86
N TRP A 770 -50.37 27.46 50.32
CA TRP A 770 -50.10 26.83 49.04
C TRP A 770 -50.39 27.77 47.86
N GLN A 771 -49.49 27.85 46.88
CA GLN A 771 -49.91 28.04 45.49
C GLN A 771 -48.89 27.46 44.51
N ARG A 772 -49.34 26.46 43.77
CA ARG A 772 -48.71 25.91 42.57
C ARG A 772 -49.20 26.76 41.40
N ASN A 773 -48.30 27.33 40.61
CA ASN A 773 -48.57 27.66 39.22
C ASN A 773 -47.29 27.56 38.38
N SER A 774 -47.39 26.67 37.40
CA SER A 774 -46.52 26.51 36.25
C SER A 774 -46.29 27.81 35.48
N ILE A 775 -45.11 27.99 34.89
CA ILE A 775 -44.93 28.41 33.49
C ILE A 775 -43.46 28.22 33.07
N SER A 776 -43.34 27.84 31.80
CA SER A 776 -42.18 27.63 30.93
C SER A 776 -41.22 28.83 30.85
N VAL A 777 -39.94 28.54 30.63
CA VAL A 777 -38.93 29.55 30.26
C VAL A 777 -38.20 29.10 28.99
N GLU A 778 -38.46 29.83 27.91
CA GLU A 778 -37.68 29.84 26.68
C GLU A 778 -36.95 31.19 26.57
N SER A 779 -35.66 31.09 26.25
CA SER A 779 -34.67 32.07 25.75
C SER A 779 -34.91 33.59 25.89
N THR A 780 -33.91 34.29 26.44
CA THR A 780 -33.29 35.46 25.78
C THR A 780 -31.94 35.82 26.42
N GLU A 781 -30.92 35.97 25.56
CA GLU A 781 -29.59 36.56 25.77
C GLU A 781 -29.71 38.01 26.32
N SER A 782 -28.78 38.71 26.98
CA SER A 782 -27.30 38.73 27.19
C SER A 782 -27.04 39.85 28.26
N PRO A 783 -25.82 40.30 28.62
CA PRO A 783 -24.48 39.69 28.62
C PRO A 783 -23.75 39.87 29.99
N ALA A 784 -22.88 38.92 30.38
CA ALA A 784 -21.91 39.12 31.47
C ALA A 784 -20.52 39.39 30.89
N LYS A 785 -19.92 40.52 31.33
CA LYS A 785 -18.66 41.12 30.90
C LYS A 785 -17.49 40.13 30.74
N SER A 786 -16.95 40.07 29.52
CA SER A 786 -15.66 39.44 29.22
C SER A 786 -14.51 40.38 29.61
N GLN A 787 -13.53 39.85 30.34
CA GLN A 787 -12.20 40.44 30.41
C GLN A 787 -11.54 40.36 29.03
N SER A 788 -11.14 41.51 28.51
CA SER A 788 -10.41 41.66 27.26
C SER A 788 -9.01 41.10 27.42
N SER A 789 -8.76 39.93 26.83
CA SER A 789 -7.42 39.55 26.35
C SER A 789 -7.36 39.96 24.88
N THR A 790 -6.43 40.86 24.56
CA THR A 790 -6.19 41.32 23.20
C THR A 790 -5.70 40.14 22.37
N ILE A 791 -6.58 39.55 21.55
CA ILE A 791 -6.19 38.57 20.54
C ILE A 791 -5.35 39.32 19.51
N LYS A 792 -4.05 38.99 19.48
CA LYS A 792 -3.14 39.45 18.42
C LYS A 792 -3.57 38.72 17.14
N GLU A 793 -4.07 39.49 16.19
CA GLU A 793 -4.46 39.02 14.86
C GLU A 793 -3.33 38.16 14.26
N ALA A 794 -3.66 36.97 13.78
CA ALA A 794 -2.69 36.05 13.18
C ALA A 794 -2.06 36.74 11.95
N THR A 795 -0.75 37.01 12.04
CA THR A 795 0.03 37.57 10.95
C THR A 795 -0.07 36.67 9.73
N LYS A 796 -0.60 37.21 8.63
CA LYS A 796 -0.67 36.56 7.32
C LYS A 796 0.72 36.04 6.94
N ILE A 797 0.83 34.76 6.62
CA ILE A 797 2.08 34.15 6.16
C ILE A 797 2.42 34.74 4.78
N VAL A 798 3.62 35.29 4.64
CA VAL A 798 4.14 35.88 3.40
C VAL A 798 5.40 35.11 3.01
N GLU A 799 5.50 34.70 1.74
CA GLU A 799 6.67 33.99 1.22
C GLU A 799 7.94 34.86 1.29
N ALA A 800 9.07 34.24 1.62
CA ALA A 800 10.36 34.92 1.65
C ALA A 800 10.78 35.31 0.22
N GLN A 801 11.07 36.59 -0.01
CA GLN A 801 11.52 37.11 -1.31
C GLN A 801 13.02 37.34 -1.38
N GLY A 802 13.75 37.03 -0.31
CA GLY A 802 15.21 37.09 -0.27
C GLY A 802 15.78 36.60 1.05
N TRP A 803 17.11 36.63 1.16
CA TRP A 803 17.83 36.37 2.40
C TRP A 803 18.83 37.48 2.65
N VAL A 804 19.07 37.79 3.92
CA VAL A 804 20.06 38.76 4.39
C VAL A 804 20.97 38.11 5.40
N ILE A 805 22.18 38.62 5.54
CA ILE A 805 23.08 38.22 6.63
C ILE A 805 22.90 39.25 7.73
N ASN A 806 22.47 38.79 8.90
CA ASN A 806 22.27 39.67 10.04
C ASN A 806 23.61 40.14 10.63
N SER A 807 23.57 41.10 11.55
CA SER A 807 24.78 41.67 12.19
C SER A 807 25.64 40.66 12.97
N GLN A 808 25.14 39.45 13.20
CA GLN A 808 25.84 38.35 13.87
C GLN A 808 26.42 37.32 12.88
N GLY A 809 26.26 37.54 11.56
CA GLY A 809 26.78 36.66 10.51
C GLY A 809 25.84 35.52 10.10
N ASN A 810 24.60 35.48 10.62
CA ASN A 810 23.63 34.43 10.32
C ASN A 810 22.76 34.80 9.13
N VAL A 811 22.40 33.80 8.31
CA VAL A 811 21.48 33.98 7.18
C VAL A 811 20.03 33.97 7.68
N GLU A 812 19.29 35.04 7.40
CA GLU A 812 17.87 35.20 7.70
C GLU A 812 17.05 35.37 6.42
N LEU A 813 15.91 34.67 6.31
CA LEU A 813 14.97 34.81 5.21
C LEU A 813 14.04 36.00 5.48
N VAL A 814 13.91 36.91 4.51
CA VAL A 814 13.10 38.13 4.64
C VAL A 814 12.05 38.23 3.53
N ALA A 815 10.86 38.74 3.87
CA ALA A 815 9.76 38.94 2.92
C ALA A 815 9.97 40.13 1.97
N THR A 816 10.92 41.03 2.28
CA THR A 816 11.32 42.16 1.42
C THR A 816 12.77 42.53 1.73
N ILE A 817 13.62 42.66 0.71
CA ILE A 817 15.02 43.05 0.87
C ILE A 817 15.06 44.58 1.09
N PRO A 818 15.62 45.08 2.20
CA PRO A 818 15.74 46.52 2.42
C PRO A 818 16.67 47.15 1.38
N ASN A 819 16.20 48.18 0.68
CA ASN A 819 17.03 48.97 -0.24
C ASN A 819 18.07 49.75 0.58
N GLN A 820 19.30 49.25 0.67
CA GLN A 820 20.40 50.01 1.27
C GLN A 820 20.95 51.03 0.27
N ALA A 821 20.93 52.29 0.68
CA ALA A 821 21.64 53.39 0.02
C ALA A 821 23.16 53.12 0.04
N PRO A 822 23.91 53.61 -0.98
CA PRO A 822 25.32 53.30 -1.13
C PRO A 822 26.13 53.97 -0.02
N HIS A 823 26.80 53.17 0.81
CA HIS A 823 27.86 53.67 1.67
C HIS A 823 29.20 53.55 0.96
N ASP A 824 29.78 54.72 0.74
CA ASP A 824 31.10 54.92 0.17
C ASP A 824 32.21 54.22 0.95
N SER A 825 33.16 53.76 0.16
CA SER A 825 34.47 53.23 0.46
C SER A 825 35.28 54.00 1.50
N PHE A 826 36.02 53.27 2.36
CA PHE A 826 37.36 53.69 2.78
C PHE A 826 38.34 52.50 2.87
N LEU A 827 39.39 52.67 2.06
CA LEU A 827 40.66 51.98 1.89
C LEU A 827 41.29 51.31 3.13
N ALA A 828 41.87 50.12 2.93
CA ALA A 828 43.31 49.90 3.17
C ALA A 828 43.81 48.63 2.45
N THR A 829 44.77 48.86 1.56
CA THR A 829 45.60 47.88 0.86
C THR A 829 46.59 47.19 1.81
N ASN A 830 46.84 45.88 1.65
CA ASN A 830 48.20 45.38 1.47
C ASN A 830 48.24 43.94 0.94
N SER A 831 49.13 43.80 -0.03
CA SER A 831 49.57 42.65 -0.82
C SER A 831 50.04 41.42 -0.03
N CYS A 832 49.77 40.22 -0.55
CA CYS A 832 50.85 39.30 -0.95
C CYS A 832 50.42 38.27 -2.02
N SER A 833 51.31 38.17 -3.01
CA SER A 833 51.40 37.44 -4.27
C SER A 833 51.02 35.94 -4.37
N SER A 834 50.48 35.63 -5.57
CA SER A 834 50.73 34.48 -6.49
C SER A 834 50.43 33.04 -6.00
N VAL A 835 49.73 32.17 -6.74
CA VAL A 835 49.90 31.75 -8.15
C VAL A 835 48.52 31.30 -8.69
N GLY A 836 48.03 31.86 -9.81
CA GLY A 836 47.99 31.19 -11.13
C GLY A 836 46.72 30.36 -11.36
N SER A 837 45.62 30.96 -11.86
CA SER A 837 45.17 30.95 -13.28
C SER A 837 44.46 29.63 -13.66
N VAL A 838 43.26 29.53 -14.23
CA VAL A 838 42.53 30.30 -15.28
C VAL A 838 41.05 29.85 -15.15
N ALA A 839 40.11 30.78 -14.90
CA ALA A 839 39.08 31.30 -15.83
C ALA A 839 37.97 30.30 -16.22
N GLU A 840 36.70 30.66 -16.39
CA GLU A 840 35.90 31.89 -16.21
C GLU A 840 34.44 31.48 -16.58
N ILE A 841 33.45 32.04 -15.87
CA ILE A 841 32.23 32.69 -16.40
C ILE A 841 31.19 31.77 -17.11
N PHE A 842 30.03 31.43 -16.51
CA PHE A 842 28.76 32.20 -16.31
C PHE A 842 28.17 32.78 -17.64
N PRO A 843 26.86 33.07 -17.82
CA PRO A 843 25.71 32.98 -16.91
C PRO A 843 24.36 32.49 -17.53
N SER A 844 23.38 32.26 -16.64
CA SER A 844 21.97 32.76 -16.62
C SER A 844 21.03 32.66 -17.84
N VAL A 845 19.83 32.05 -17.66
CA VAL A 845 18.48 32.70 -17.52
C VAL A 845 17.96 33.23 -18.88
N GLU A 846 16.81 32.82 -19.43
CA GLU A 846 15.46 33.20 -18.99
C GLU A 846 14.39 32.50 -19.88
N THR A 847 13.31 32.04 -19.23
CA THR A 847 11.90 32.02 -19.66
C THR A 847 11.50 31.73 -21.13
N LYS A 848 10.76 30.63 -21.31
CA LYS A 848 9.33 30.70 -21.63
C LYS A 848 8.59 29.45 -21.16
#